data_AF-A0A2V1D3W2-F1
#
_entry.id   AF-A0A2V1D3W2-F1
#
_cell.length_a   1.000
_cell.length_b   1.000
_cell.length_c   1.000
_cell.angle_alpha   90.00
_cell.angle_beta   90.00
_cell.angle_gamma   90.00
#
_symmetry.space_group_name_H-M   'P 1'
#
loop_
_entity.id
_entity.type
_entity.pdbx_description
1 polymer ?
#
loop_
_entity_poly.entity_id
_entity_poly.type
_entity_poly.pdbx_seq_one_letter_code
_entity_poly.pdbx_strand_id
1 'polypeptide(L)'
;MRLLRFQDDGEFSLVNFYDEKTIPPYAILSHTWEKGHEVLFQDIQNGTGKDKKGHKKIKFCEKRIRTDDLQYCWIDTCCIDKSSSSEETKSINSMYRWYQKASKCYVYLADVSVESSRHDNESLDDLLFETALRQSRWFSRGWTLQELLAPPVVEFFSSEGKFLGDKRSLELQIHGITGISIRALQGRPMSEFNIPERISWAAKRQTTVEEDQVYCLLGIFEVYMPVIYGEGLDHAFKRLRKELSAYAPRLTEPLESNETEACLANLSATDQKQFLDQMLRRSRNSCAWIFSNNKFTAWYDANRPSLLSIAGKAGCGKTTLAANIIHAIFQDQSHTKEENHGSEIKAVVLSFFFRDSNQEAENTGLAALRTLTSQLVLQVPCIFPTLLKRHRRLSAKGAFEWSWETLSVLLSEMLEQTPLSSRVFLILDAIDECEKKSRNLILGWVKMLADETSSSNWRTANTALKVLITNRPDSDIHDQLYHFPILAISEMDTKSDIRGLIRSRMEEFTRRRNLDPTVTQGIIRYMESHAQGMFLWVVLILEELERRDQRLSDEAILYKLSSIPLSLDNTYRAILHNIIPTRKEDMWRIIRWLLYGSRSLTLAELEVALCLETGASSWYGFAADVEFLLGSLIRIEGPRKEVNFVHQTARGFLEAFAHNAASEEVAGLAMDTTSASDHLANICIQYLLHNPDFAQLHWQLRWVTGYAAYADTIQEFLRQRPFIRYAVESWALHTRAALTPSPALFSRVCRLLSLPDNGNSLLALEFFIRKHGSWAVPEDPTPLHLTAYFNLPRFTEFFVSQHDGSVDVENTMEDTPLVWAAEMGSTECVKILIRAGADPNYYEADDWSALHWAARNGHTDVAILLMENGASVTHTDSRGHTPLDWALDRGFMSVAAAIWRQIDKERPGEQSSPPGEREQMGKEMDTLIVQNAWRLWDYRP
;
A
#
# COMPACT_ATOMS: atom_id res chain seq x y z
N MET A 1 -30.11 -21.93 -34.96
CA MET A 1 -30.19 -23.13 -34.10
C MET A 1 -31.19 -24.09 -34.71
N ARG A 2 -30.99 -25.41 -34.57
CA ARG A 2 -31.98 -26.42 -35.01
C ARG A 2 -32.55 -27.13 -33.81
N LEU A 3 -33.86 -27.35 -33.79
CA LEU A 3 -34.56 -28.05 -32.72
C LEU A 3 -35.31 -29.25 -33.29
N LEU A 4 -35.39 -30.32 -32.50
CA LEU A 4 -36.30 -31.42 -32.72
C LEU A 4 -37.69 -31.02 -32.22
N ARG A 5 -38.66 -30.96 -33.12
CA ARG A 5 -40.08 -30.77 -32.79
C ARG A 5 -40.76 -32.12 -32.71
N PHE A 6 -41.42 -32.40 -31.58
CA PHE A 6 -42.27 -33.58 -31.44
C PHE A 6 -43.68 -33.28 -31.94
N GLN A 7 -44.24 -34.19 -32.73
CA GLN A 7 -45.57 -34.10 -33.29
C GLN A 7 -46.56 -34.97 -32.50
N ASP A 8 -47.85 -34.70 -32.66
CA ASP A 8 -48.94 -35.38 -31.92
C ASP A 8 -49.08 -36.86 -32.30
N ASP A 9 -48.55 -37.27 -33.47
CA ASP A 9 -48.51 -38.64 -33.96
C ASP A 9 -47.34 -39.48 -33.40
N GLY A 10 -46.46 -38.88 -32.59
CA GLY A 10 -45.28 -39.53 -32.02
C GLY A 10 -44.06 -39.59 -32.93
N GLU A 11 -44.11 -38.93 -34.10
CA GLU A 11 -42.94 -38.65 -34.94
C GLU A 11 -42.28 -37.32 -34.53
N PHE A 12 -41.04 -37.11 -34.98
CA PHE A 12 -40.29 -35.89 -34.70
C PHE A 12 -39.60 -35.39 -35.97
N SER A 13 -39.44 -34.07 -36.06
CA SER A 13 -38.90 -33.39 -37.25
C SER A 13 -37.94 -32.28 -36.84
N LEU A 14 -36.95 -31.99 -37.69
CA LEU A 14 -36.00 -30.89 -37.45
C LEU A 14 -36.57 -29.57 -37.96
N VAL A 15 -36.55 -28.55 -37.10
CA VAL A 15 -36.99 -27.19 -37.41
C VAL A 15 -35.81 -26.23 -37.24
N ASN A 16 -35.58 -25.41 -38.27
CA ASN A 16 -34.50 -24.43 -38.31
C ASN A 16 -34.99 -23.06 -37.83
N PHE A 17 -34.25 -22.47 -36.89
CA PHE A 17 -34.47 -21.10 -36.41
C PHE A 17 -33.25 -20.24 -36.73
N TYR A 18 -33.47 -19.16 -37.49
CA TYR A 18 -32.41 -18.27 -37.97
C TYR A 18 -32.24 -17.01 -37.11
N ASP A 19 -33.28 -16.60 -36.36
CA ASP A 19 -33.26 -15.48 -35.42
C ASP A 19 -33.47 -15.97 -33.97
N GLU A 20 -32.63 -15.52 -33.05
CA GLU A 20 -32.71 -15.86 -31.63
C GLU A 20 -34.03 -15.43 -30.98
N LYS A 21 -34.67 -14.36 -31.47
CA LYS A 21 -35.97 -13.88 -30.96
C LYS A 21 -37.15 -14.79 -31.33
N THR A 22 -36.95 -15.69 -32.28
CA THR A 22 -37.99 -16.58 -32.81
C THR A 22 -37.91 -18.01 -32.26
N ILE A 23 -36.93 -18.30 -31.40
CA ILE A 23 -36.73 -19.62 -30.82
C ILE A 23 -37.79 -19.85 -29.72
N PRO A 24 -38.67 -20.86 -29.85
CA PRO A 24 -39.69 -21.18 -28.85
C PRO A 24 -39.05 -21.81 -27.61
N PRO A 25 -39.73 -21.89 -26.46
CA PRO A 25 -39.27 -22.68 -25.30
C PRO A 25 -38.90 -24.11 -25.69
N TYR A 26 -37.74 -24.58 -25.25
CA TYR A 26 -37.22 -25.92 -25.56
C TYR A 26 -36.49 -26.52 -24.36
N ALA A 27 -36.43 -27.86 -24.36
CA ALA A 27 -35.64 -28.63 -23.42
C ALA A 27 -34.30 -29.10 -24.03
N ILE A 28 -33.36 -29.47 -23.17
CA ILE A 28 -32.13 -30.17 -23.53
C ILE A 28 -32.25 -31.63 -23.06
N LEU A 29 -31.83 -32.58 -23.89
CA LEU A 29 -31.58 -33.94 -23.44
C LEU A 29 -30.07 -34.18 -23.27
N SER A 30 -29.60 -34.08 -22.02
CA SER A 30 -28.23 -34.38 -21.65
C SER A 30 -28.08 -35.86 -21.30
N HIS A 31 -27.11 -36.54 -21.91
CA HIS A 31 -26.92 -37.97 -21.69
C HIS A 31 -25.58 -38.46 -22.23
N THR A 32 -25.22 -39.72 -21.92
CA THR A 32 -24.03 -40.37 -22.49
C THR A 32 -24.43 -41.43 -23.50
N TRP A 33 -23.80 -41.44 -24.67
CA TRP A 33 -24.06 -42.41 -25.72
C TRP A 33 -23.31 -43.74 -25.55
N GLU A 34 -23.86 -44.80 -26.15
CA GLU A 34 -23.12 -46.05 -26.39
C GLU A 34 -22.53 -45.99 -27.81
N LYS A 35 -21.26 -46.38 -27.95
CA LYS A 35 -20.53 -46.33 -29.22
C LYS A 35 -21.30 -47.07 -30.32
N GLY A 36 -21.64 -46.40 -31.42
CA GLY A 36 -22.36 -46.97 -32.56
C GLY A 36 -23.89 -47.03 -32.43
N HIS A 37 -24.46 -46.62 -31.29
CA HIS A 37 -25.91 -46.58 -31.07
C HIS A 37 -26.46 -45.14 -30.93
N GLU A 38 -25.69 -44.16 -31.39
CA GLU A 38 -26.08 -42.75 -31.43
C GLU A 38 -27.04 -42.45 -32.58
N VAL A 39 -28.10 -41.72 -32.29
CA VAL A 39 -28.96 -41.16 -33.33
C VAL A 39 -28.31 -39.87 -33.79
N LEU A 40 -27.89 -39.86 -35.06
CA LEU A 40 -27.17 -38.76 -35.69
C LEU A 40 -28.14 -37.89 -36.50
N PHE A 41 -27.70 -36.68 -36.84
CA PHE A 41 -28.43 -35.75 -37.69
C PHE A 41 -28.89 -36.40 -39.02
N GLN A 42 -28.03 -37.18 -39.69
CA GLN A 42 -28.43 -37.88 -40.92
C GLN A 42 -29.52 -38.94 -40.67
N ASP A 43 -29.54 -39.56 -39.49
CA ASP A 43 -30.59 -40.52 -39.15
C ASP A 43 -31.95 -39.83 -39.07
N ILE A 44 -31.99 -38.64 -38.46
CA ILE A 44 -33.22 -37.86 -38.37
C ILE A 44 -33.68 -37.37 -39.75
N GLN A 45 -32.76 -36.92 -40.60
CA GLN A 45 -33.11 -36.47 -41.96
C GLN A 45 -33.63 -37.60 -42.85
N ASN A 46 -33.04 -38.80 -42.72
CA ASN A 46 -33.37 -39.95 -43.56
C ASN A 46 -34.49 -40.83 -42.95
N GLY A 47 -34.99 -40.49 -41.76
CA GLY A 47 -35.98 -41.29 -41.04
C GLY A 47 -35.45 -42.65 -40.55
N THR A 48 -34.13 -42.80 -40.42
CA THR A 48 -33.45 -44.02 -39.96
C THR A 48 -33.10 -43.94 -38.47
N GLY A 49 -32.59 -45.04 -37.88
CA GLY A 49 -32.09 -45.02 -36.49
C GLY A 49 -33.13 -45.29 -35.39
N LYS A 50 -34.36 -45.69 -35.73
CA LYS A 50 -35.38 -46.16 -34.76
C LYS A 50 -34.96 -47.46 -34.05
N ASP A 51 -34.08 -48.23 -34.67
CA ASP A 51 -33.46 -49.46 -34.18
C ASP A 51 -32.29 -49.24 -33.20
N LYS A 52 -31.75 -48.01 -33.16
CA LYS A 52 -30.64 -47.67 -32.26
C LYS A 52 -31.12 -47.55 -30.82
N LYS A 53 -30.34 -48.06 -29.86
CA LYS A 53 -30.62 -47.88 -28.42
C LYS A 53 -30.81 -46.42 -28.03
N GLY A 54 -30.12 -45.52 -28.74
CA GLY A 54 -30.27 -44.09 -28.61
C GLY A 54 -31.69 -43.55 -28.77
N HIS A 55 -32.50 -44.19 -29.61
CA HIS A 55 -33.89 -43.81 -29.83
C HIS A 55 -34.74 -43.90 -28.55
N LYS A 56 -34.41 -44.83 -27.64
CA LYS A 56 -35.09 -44.94 -26.33
C LYS A 56 -34.95 -43.67 -25.49
N LYS A 57 -33.80 -42.99 -25.58
CA LYS A 57 -33.53 -41.75 -24.85
C LYS A 57 -34.32 -40.58 -25.43
N ILE A 58 -34.46 -40.54 -26.76
CA ILE A 58 -35.32 -39.57 -27.45
C ILE A 58 -36.79 -39.79 -27.05
N LYS A 59 -37.26 -41.05 -27.00
CA LYS A 59 -38.61 -41.39 -26.50
C LYS A 59 -38.83 -41.05 -25.03
N PHE A 60 -37.80 -41.20 -24.19
CA PHE A 60 -37.85 -40.71 -22.80
C PHE A 60 -38.03 -39.18 -22.77
N CYS A 61 -37.25 -38.46 -23.56
CA CYS A 61 -37.33 -37.00 -23.65
C CYS A 61 -38.69 -36.52 -24.17
N GLU A 62 -39.23 -37.17 -25.20
CA GLU A 62 -40.58 -36.91 -25.73
C GLU A 62 -41.64 -36.97 -24.63
N LYS A 63 -41.60 -37.99 -23.78
CA LYS A 63 -42.54 -38.12 -22.65
C LYS A 63 -42.41 -36.96 -21.67
N ARG A 64 -41.18 -36.55 -21.33
CA ARG A 64 -40.92 -35.45 -20.40
C ARG A 64 -41.36 -34.10 -20.94
N ILE A 65 -41.06 -33.86 -22.21
CA ILE A 65 -41.47 -32.67 -22.94
C ILE A 65 -42.99 -32.50 -22.95
N ARG A 66 -43.74 -33.58 -23.18
CA ARG A 66 -45.21 -33.56 -23.06
C ARG A 66 -45.70 -33.29 -21.63
N THR A 67 -45.02 -33.84 -20.62
CA THR A 67 -45.37 -33.59 -19.20
C THR A 67 -45.14 -32.13 -18.81
N ASP A 68 -44.10 -31.50 -19.35
CA ASP A 68 -43.71 -30.12 -19.03
C ASP A 68 -44.27 -29.07 -20.01
N ASP A 69 -45.24 -29.45 -20.87
CA ASP A 69 -45.90 -28.59 -21.86
C ASP A 69 -44.92 -27.89 -22.83
N LEU A 70 -43.86 -28.59 -23.22
CA LEU A 70 -42.90 -28.16 -24.24
C LEU A 70 -43.17 -28.88 -25.56
N GLN A 71 -42.73 -28.30 -26.67
CA GLN A 71 -42.84 -28.92 -28.01
C GLN A 71 -41.48 -29.24 -28.66
N TYR A 72 -40.40 -28.66 -28.13
CA TYR A 72 -39.08 -28.68 -28.78
C TYR A 72 -38.01 -29.22 -27.84
N CYS A 73 -37.06 -29.97 -28.41
CA CYS A 73 -35.86 -30.47 -27.77
C CYS A 73 -34.62 -30.11 -28.57
N TRP A 74 -33.51 -29.92 -27.87
CA TRP A 74 -32.19 -29.86 -28.46
C TRP A 74 -31.34 -31.04 -27.98
N ILE A 75 -30.73 -31.74 -28.95
CA ILE A 75 -29.82 -32.87 -28.73
C ILE A 75 -28.66 -32.68 -29.70
N ASP A 76 -27.43 -32.62 -29.19
CA ASP A 76 -26.24 -32.25 -29.97
C ASP A 76 -26.05 -33.13 -31.21
N THR A 77 -26.16 -34.46 -31.08
CA THR A 77 -25.94 -35.39 -32.19
C THR A 77 -27.05 -35.35 -33.23
N CYS A 78 -28.27 -34.93 -32.85
CA CYS A 78 -29.43 -34.91 -33.73
C CYS A 78 -29.61 -33.54 -34.40
N CYS A 79 -29.21 -32.47 -33.73
CA CYS A 79 -29.45 -31.09 -34.17
C CYS A 79 -28.24 -30.44 -34.84
N ILE A 80 -27.04 -31.02 -34.75
CA ILE A 80 -25.81 -30.52 -35.36
C ILE A 80 -25.36 -31.49 -36.47
N ASP A 81 -25.07 -30.93 -37.65
CA ASP A 81 -24.48 -31.67 -38.76
C ASP A 81 -22.97 -31.67 -38.58
N LYS A 82 -22.48 -32.68 -37.86
CA LYS A 82 -21.04 -32.86 -37.59
C LYS A 82 -20.23 -33.19 -38.86
N SER A 83 -20.87 -33.37 -40.03
CA SER A 83 -20.15 -33.49 -41.30
C SER A 83 -19.72 -32.13 -41.89
N SER A 84 -20.33 -31.03 -41.43
CA SER A 84 -19.99 -29.67 -41.81
C SER A 84 -19.12 -29.01 -40.74
N SER A 85 -17.82 -28.89 -41.00
CA SER A 85 -16.86 -28.24 -40.07
C SER A 85 -17.24 -26.81 -39.70
N SER A 86 -17.87 -26.10 -40.64
CA SER A 86 -18.38 -24.74 -40.43
C SER A 86 -19.55 -24.70 -39.45
N GLU A 87 -20.45 -25.68 -39.52
CA GLU A 87 -21.59 -25.78 -38.61
C GLU A 87 -21.17 -26.28 -37.23
N GLU A 88 -20.26 -27.25 -37.18
CA GLU A 88 -19.70 -27.78 -35.94
C GLU A 88 -18.99 -26.68 -35.14
N THR A 89 -18.11 -25.89 -35.78
CA THR A 89 -17.44 -24.75 -35.15
C THR A 89 -18.42 -23.71 -34.64
N LYS A 90 -19.44 -23.36 -35.46
CA LYS A 90 -20.48 -22.40 -35.08
C LYS A 90 -21.29 -22.90 -33.89
N SER A 91 -21.60 -24.18 -33.86
CA SER A 91 -22.39 -24.81 -32.81
C SER A 91 -21.62 -24.87 -31.50
N ILE A 92 -20.36 -25.32 -31.50
CA ILE A 92 -19.49 -25.37 -30.32
C ILE A 92 -19.38 -24.00 -29.64
N ASN A 93 -19.18 -22.93 -30.42
CA ASN A 93 -19.12 -21.56 -29.90
C ASN A 93 -20.47 -21.03 -29.38
N SER A 94 -21.59 -21.67 -29.69
CA SER A 94 -22.94 -21.21 -29.33
C SER A 94 -23.63 -22.08 -28.27
N MET A 95 -23.16 -23.31 -28.04
CA MET A 95 -23.83 -24.31 -27.20
C MET A 95 -24.12 -23.83 -25.78
N TYR A 96 -23.17 -23.15 -25.13
CA TYR A 96 -23.38 -22.63 -23.77
C TYR A 96 -24.54 -21.63 -23.69
N ARG A 97 -24.65 -20.72 -24.66
CA ARG A 97 -25.79 -19.78 -24.75
C ARG A 97 -27.10 -20.51 -25.02
N TRP A 98 -27.07 -21.57 -25.82
CA TRP A 98 -28.25 -22.42 -26.05
C TRP A 98 -28.64 -23.18 -24.78
N TYR A 99 -27.71 -23.64 -23.97
CA TYR A 99 -28.01 -24.26 -22.69
C TYR A 99 -28.60 -23.25 -21.68
N GLN A 100 -28.07 -22.03 -21.62
CA GLN A 100 -28.60 -20.96 -20.76
C GLN A 100 -30.04 -20.57 -21.08
N LYS A 101 -30.41 -20.57 -22.37
CA LYS A 101 -31.76 -20.21 -22.83
C LYS A 101 -32.77 -21.36 -22.78
N ALA A 102 -32.33 -22.58 -22.48
CA ALA A 102 -33.22 -23.72 -22.39
C ALA A 102 -34.15 -23.61 -21.17
N SER A 103 -35.40 -24.03 -21.32
CA SER A 103 -36.37 -24.04 -20.22
C SER A 103 -36.01 -25.10 -19.17
N LYS A 104 -35.52 -26.26 -19.61
CA LYS A 104 -35.10 -27.38 -18.75
C LYS A 104 -33.99 -28.20 -19.41
N CYS A 105 -33.16 -28.82 -18.59
CA CYS A 105 -32.21 -29.85 -19.01
C CYS A 105 -32.55 -31.17 -18.34
N TYR A 106 -32.93 -32.19 -19.12
CA TYR A 106 -33.18 -33.53 -18.64
C TYR A 106 -31.90 -34.35 -18.75
N VAL A 107 -31.35 -34.77 -17.62
CA VAL A 107 -30.17 -35.63 -17.54
C VAL A 107 -30.64 -37.08 -17.43
N TYR A 108 -30.39 -37.87 -18.48
CA TYR A 108 -30.72 -39.30 -18.49
C TYR A 108 -29.47 -40.14 -18.15
N LEU A 109 -29.43 -40.66 -16.92
CA LEU A 109 -28.34 -41.47 -16.40
C LEU A 109 -28.58 -42.95 -16.73
N ALA A 110 -28.10 -43.38 -17.89
CA ALA A 110 -28.28 -44.75 -18.38
C ALA A 110 -27.57 -45.83 -17.53
N ASP A 111 -26.67 -45.42 -16.64
CA ASP A 111 -25.88 -46.29 -15.75
C ASP A 111 -26.31 -46.22 -14.28
N VAL A 112 -27.39 -45.49 -13.97
CA VAL A 112 -27.96 -45.40 -12.62
C VAL A 112 -29.36 -46.00 -12.64
N SER A 113 -29.54 -47.13 -11.96
CA SER A 113 -30.83 -47.83 -11.84
C SER A 113 -31.38 -47.74 -10.42
N VAL A 114 -32.71 -47.59 -10.29
CA VAL A 114 -33.42 -47.52 -9.00
C VAL A 114 -34.56 -48.56 -8.94
N GLU A 115 -34.33 -49.73 -9.51
CA GLU A 115 -35.18 -50.88 -9.24
C GLU A 115 -34.84 -51.44 -7.86
N SER A 116 -35.73 -51.18 -6.90
CA SER A 116 -35.68 -51.70 -5.54
C SER A 116 -35.46 -53.22 -5.57
N SER A 117 -34.28 -53.68 -5.15
CA SER A 117 -34.18 -55.02 -4.60
C SER A 117 -35.15 -55.08 -3.42
N ARG A 118 -35.97 -56.14 -3.33
CA ARG A 118 -36.98 -56.30 -2.27
C ARG A 118 -36.33 -56.51 -0.89
N HIS A 119 -35.68 -55.47 -0.36
CA HIS A 119 -35.01 -55.48 0.92
C HIS A 119 -35.55 -54.34 1.79
N ASP A 120 -36.06 -54.68 2.96
CA ASP A 120 -36.77 -53.78 3.89
C ASP A 120 -35.85 -52.78 4.62
N ASN A 121 -34.75 -52.32 3.99
CA ASN A 121 -33.72 -51.51 4.63
C ASN A 121 -33.39 -50.25 3.81
N GLU A 122 -34.15 -49.17 4.04
CA GLU A 122 -34.02 -47.87 3.34
C GLU A 122 -32.58 -47.30 3.35
N SER A 123 -31.81 -47.55 4.42
CA SER A 123 -30.42 -47.05 4.54
C SER A 123 -29.41 -47.69 3.58
N LEU A 124 -29.66 -48.92 3.11
CA LEU A 124 -28.78 -49.62 2.17
C LEU A 124 -29.07 -49.19 0.71
N ASP A 125 -30.33 -48.91 0.40
CA ASP A 125 -30.75 -48.43 -0.92
C ASP A 125 -30.25 -47.00 -1.18
N ASP A 126 -30.24 -46.13 -0.17
CA ASP A 126 -29.65 -44.78 -0.26
C ASP A 126 -28.13 -44.82 -0.51
N LEU A 127 -27.41 -45.74 0.14
CA LEU A 127 -25.96 -45.90 -0.05
C LEU A 127 -25.64 -46.46 -1.45
N LEU A 128 -26.44 -47.39 -1.95
CA LEU A 128 -26.31 -47.94 -3.30
C LEU A 128 -26.62 -46.89 -4.37
N PHE A 129 -27.65 -46.07 -4.16
CA PHE A 129 -27.97 -44.94 -5.03
C PHE A 129 -26.84 -43.91 -5.05
N GLU A 130 -26.33 -43.49 -3.89
CA GLU A 130 -25.24 -42.52 -3.81
C GLU A 130 -23.97 -43.07 -4.50
N THR A 131 -23.69 -44.36 -4.34
CA THR A 131 -22.56 -45.02 -4.99
C THR A 131 -22.73 -45.05 -6.52
N ALA A 132 -23.92 -45.42 -7.00
CA ALA A 132 -24.22 -45.44 -8.43
C ALA A 132 -24.15 -44.03 -9.06
N LEU A 133 -24.66 -43.01 -8.36
CA LEU A 133 -24.60 -41.62 -8.79
C LEU A 133 -23.15 -41.12 -8.88
N ARG A 134 -22.31 -41.43 -7.88
CA ARG A 134 -20.87 -41.08 -7.86
C ARG A 134 -20.08 -41.77 -8.97
N GLN A 135 -20.48 -42.96 -9.38
CA GLN A 135 -19.82 -43.75 -10.44
C GLN A 135 -20.37 -43.47 -11.84
N SER A 136 -21.44 -42.67 -11.97
CA SER A 136 -22.03 -42.40 -13.27
C SER A 136 -21.04 -41.73 -14.21
N ARG A 137 -20.94 -42.28 -15.42
CA ARG A 137 -20.08 -41.76 -16.49
C ARG A 137 -20.51 -40.37 -16.95
N TRP A 138 -21.72 -39.95 -16.63
CA TRP A 138 -22.19 -38.62 -17.01
C TRP A 138 -21.34 -37.50 -16.39
N PHE A 139 -20.93 -37.64 -15.12
CA PHE A 139 -20.11 -36.64 -14.43
C PHE A 139 -18.66 -36.59 -14.92
N SER A 140 -18.19 -37.65 -15.58
CA SER A 140 -16.83 -37.74 -16.11
C SER A 140 -16.71 -37.34 -17.58
N ARG A 141 -17.78 -36.92 -18.27
CA ARG A 141 -17.70 -36.48 -19.67
C ARG A 141 -17.45 -34.96 -19.75
N GLY A 142 -16.62 -34.51 -20.71
CA GLY A 142 -16.27 -33.09 -20.85
C GLY A 142 -17.48 -32.18 -21.11
N TRP A 143 -18.26 -32.47 -22.16
CA TRP A 143 -19.38 -31.63 -22.60
C TRP A 143 -20.53 -31.50 -21.61
N THR A 144 -20.73 -32.49 -20.73
CA THR A 144 -21.77 -32.44 -19.69
C THR A 144 -21.49 -31.36 -18.64
N LEU A 145 -20.29 -30.78 -18.62
CA LEU A 145 -19.95 -29.64 -17.76
C LEU A 145 -20.81 -28.41 -18.08
N GLN A 146 -20.95 -28.07 -19.37
CA GLN A 146 -21.80 -26.96 -19.79
C GLN A 146 -23.27 -27.27 -19.54
N GLU A 147 -23.69 -28.51 -19.79
CA GLU A 147 -25.07 -28.99 -19.60
C GLU A 147 -25.51 -28.99 -18.13
N LEU A 148 -24.55 -29.08 -17.19
CA LEU A 148 -24.77 -28.95 -15.75
C LEU A 148 -24.86 -27.48 -15.32
N LEU A 149 -23.93 -26.64 -15.80
CA LEU A 149 -23.74 -25.28 -15.30
C LEU A 149 -24.69 -24.27 -15.95
N ALA A 150 -24.88 -24.33 -17.27
CA ALA A 150 -25.56 -23.29 -18.03
C ALA A 150 -27.09 -23.27 -17.84
N PRO A 151 -27.83 -24.40 -17.86
CA PRO A 151 -29.28 -24.36 -17.75
C PRO A 151 -29.73 -23.92 -16.34
N PRO A 152 -30.82 -23.14 -16.24
CA PRO A 152 -31.37 -22.72 -14.95
C PRO A 152 -31.92 -23.91 -14.15
N VAL A 153 -32.49 -24.90 -14.83
CA VAL A 153 -33.08 -26.11 -14.24
C VAL A 153 -32.44 -27.36 -14.88
N VAL A 154 -31.89 -28.23 -14.05
CA VAL A 154 -31.34 -29.53 -14.46
C VAL A 154 -31.95 -30.62 -13.59
N GLU A 155 -32.63 -31.58 -14.22
CA GLU A 155 -33.35 -32.68 -13.56
C GLU A 155 -32.69 -34.01 -13.92
N PHE A 156 -32.42 -34.85 -12.92
CA PHE A 156 -31.72 -36.13 -13.09
C PHE A 156 -32.71 -37.30 -13.09
N PHE A 157 -32.51 -38.24 -14.02
CA PHE A 157 -33.37 -39.41 -14.17
C PHE A 157 -32.56 -40.70 -14.31
N SER A 158 -33.09 -41.80 -13.75
CA SER A 158 -32.51 -43.14 -13.83
C SER A 158 -32.64 -43.76 -15.22
N SER A 159 -32.02 -44.93 -15.43
CA SER A 159 -32.19 -45.74 -16.64
C SER A 159 -33.65 -46.13 -16.92
N GLU A 160 -34.48 -46.24 -15.88
CA GLU A 160 -35.92 -46.53 -15.99
C GLU A 160 -36.74 -45.25 -16.23
N GLY A 161 -36.12 -44.08 -16.17
CA GLY A 161 -36.76 -42.78 -16.31
C GLY A 161 -37.43 -42.26 -15.05
N LYS A 162 -37.07 -42.79 -13.87
CA LYS A 162 -37.53 -42.28 -12.56
C LYS A 162 -36.78 -41.00 -12.19
N PHE A 163 -37.45 -40.05 -11.56
CA PHE A 163 -36.85 -38.78 -11.11
C PHE A 163 -35.96 -39.03 -9.88
N LEU A 164 -34.74 -38.53 -9.92
CA LEU A 164 -33.71 -38.72 -8.88
C LEU A 164 -33.47 -37.45 -8.04
N GLY A 165 -33.86 -36.29 -8.56
CA GLY A 165 -33.59 -34.99 -7.96
C GLY A 165 -33.22 -33.96 -9.01
N ASP A 166 -33.07 -32.71 -8.58
CA ASP A 166 -32.63 -31.60 -9.40
C ASP A 166 -31.24 -31.09 -8.96
N LYS A 167 -30.67 -30.17 -9.73
CA LYS A 167 -29.37 -29.54 -9.46
C LYS A 167 -29.23 -28.98 -8.04
N ARG A 168 -30.33 -28.50 -7.46
CA ARG A 168 -30.35 -27.88 -6.13
C ARG A 168 -30.50 -28.93 -5.04
N SER A 169 -31.37 -29.92 -5.23
CA SER A 169 -31.57 -31.01 -4.26
C SER A 169 -30.34 -31.92 -4.15
N LEU A 170 -29.52 -32.00 -5.20
CA LEU A 170 -28.30 -32.82 -5.26
C LEU A 170 -27.00 -32.01 -5.18
N GLU A 171 -27.04 -30.72 -4.78
CA GLU A 171 -25.89 -29.80 -4.88
C GLU A 171 -24.66 -30.28 -4.08
N LEU A 172 -24.86 -30.90 -2.92
CA LEU A 172 -23.77 -31.44 -2.09
C LEU A 172 -23.12 -32.67 -2.72
N GLN A 173 -23.93 -33.59 -3.27
CA GLN A 173 -23.46 -34.79 -3.96
C GLN A 173 -22.71 -34.39 -5.23
N ILE A 174 -23.27 -33.47 -6.03
CA ILE A 174 -22.66 -32.97 -7.27
C ILE A 174 -21.35 -32.24 -6.95
N HIS A 175 -21.30 -31.39 -5.92
CA HIS A 175 -20.07 -30.76 -5.45
C HIS A 175 -19.02 -31.80 -5.07
N GLY A 176 -19.40 -32.81 -4.27
CA GLY A 176 -18.50 -33.88 -3.85
C GLY A 176 -17.97 -34.75 -4.99
N ILE A 177 -18.72 -34.92 -6.08
CA ILE A 177 -18.30 -35.68 -7.28
C ILE A 177 -17.38 -34.84 -8.17
N THR A 178 -17.77 -33.59 -8.44
CA THR A 178 -17.19 -32.78 -9.52
C THR A 178 -16.17 -31.74 -9.05
N GLY A 179 -16.19 -31.35 -7.77
CA GLY A 179 -15.41 -30.23 -7.24
C GLY A 179 -15.95 -28.84 -7.64
N ILE A 180 -17.09 -28.77 -8.33
CA ILE A 180 -17.74 -27.51 -8.72
C ILE A 180 -18.30 -26.84 -7.46
N SER A 181 -17.98 -25.57 -7.23
CA SER A 181 -18.50 -24.80 -6.08
C SER A 181 -20.02 -24.85 -6.00
N ILE A 182 -20.56 -25.04 -4.80
CA ILE A 182 -22.02 -25.01 -4.55
C ILE A 182 -22.61 -23.68 -5.06
N ARG A 183 -21.87 -22.56 -4.93
CA ARG A 183 -22.28 -21.25 -5.44
C ARG A 183 -22.45 -21.24 -6.97
N ALA A 184 -21.59 -21.97 -7.70
CA ALA A 184 -21.70 -22.09 -9.15
C ALA A 184 -22.91 -22.95 -9.56
N LEU A 185 -23.17 -24.05 -8.82
CA LEU A 185 -24.36 -24.89 -9.01
C LEU A 185 -25.68 -24.13 -8.76
N GLN A 186 -25.65 -23.16 -7.83
CA GLN A 186 -26.77 -22.28 -7.51
C GLN A 186 -26.98 -21.15 -8.54
N GLY A 187 -26.18 -21.10 -9.62
CA GLY A 187 -26.38 -20.16 -10.72
C GLY A 187 -25.73 -18.79 -10.53
N ARG A 188 -24.71 -18.66 -9.68
CA ARG A 188 -23.89 -17.45 -9.62
C ARG A 188 -23.19 -17.19 -10.97
N PRO A 189 -23.02 -15.92 -11.39
CA PRO A 189 -22.32 -15.58 -12.62
C PRO A 189 -20.93 -16.22 -12.70
N MET A 190 -20.55 -16.75 -13.87
CA MET A 190 -19.23 -17.38 -14.08
C MET A 190 -18.06 -16.40 -13.86
N SER A 191 -18.32 -15.08 -13.95
CA SER A 191 -17.36 -14.02 -13.64
C SER A 191 -16.96 -13.95 -12.17
N GLU A 192 -17.78 -14.47 -11.23
CA GLU A 192 -17.45 -14.50 -9.80
C GLU A 192 -16.38 -15.56 -9.45
N PHE A 193 -16.09 -16.50 -10.35
CA PHE A 193 -15.15 -17.59 -10.13
C PHE A 193 -13.84 -17.34 -10.88
N ASN A 194 -12.72 -17.52 -10.19
CA ASN A 194 -11.41 -17.27 -10.78
C ASN A 194 -11.09 -18.31 -11.88
N ILE A 195 -10.13 -17.96 -12.75
CA ILE A 195 -9.78 -18.80 -13.91
C ILE A 195 -9.27 -20.20 -13.48
N PRO A 196 -8.34 -20.34 -12.49
CA PRO A 196 -7.91 -21.66 -12.04
C PRO A 196 -9.05 -22.55 -11.50
N GLU A 197 -9.99 -21.96 -10.76
CA GLU A 197 -11.16 -22.66 -10.24
C GLU A 197 -12.03 -23.20 -11.37
N ARG A 198 -12.36 -22.37 -12.38
CA ARG A 198 -13.15 -22.79 -13.54
C ARG A 198 -12.46 -23.86 -14.39
N ILE A 199 -11.14 -23.79 -14.56
CA ILE A 199 -10.35 -24.83 -15.24
C ILE A 199 -10.41 -26.16 -14.46
N SER A 200 -10.37 -26.10 -13.13
CA SER A 200 -10.36 -27.29 -12.27
C SER A 200 -11.62 -28.16 -12.43
N TRP A 201 -12.77 -27.56 -12.79
CA TRP A 201 -14.04 -28.27 -13.01
C TRP A 201 -14.03 -29.21 -14.22
N ALA A 202 -13.10 -29.00 -15.16
CA ALA A 202 -12.87 -29.88 -16.29
C ALA A 202 -11.75 -30.91 -16.04
N ALA A 203 -10.92 -30.73 -15.02
CA ALA A 203 -9.67 -31.49 -14.85
C ALA A 203 -9.86 -33.02 -14.68
N LYS A 204 -10.99 -33.45 -14.12
CA LYS A 204 -11.32 -34.88 -13.94
C LYS A 204 -12.21 -35.46 -15.05
N ARG A 205 -12.51 -34.67 -16.08
CA ARG A 205 -13.41 -35.05 -17.18
C ARG A 205 -12.63 -35.59 -18.38
N GLN A 206 -13.25 -36.51 -19.10
CA GLN A 206 -12.73 -37.22 -20.25
C GLN A 206 -13.51 -36.84 -21.51
N THR A 207 -12.78 -36.67 -22.60
CA THR A 207 -13.33 -36.36 -23.92
C THR A 207 -12.88 -37.39 -24.95
N THR A 208 -13.65 -37.54 -26.02
CA THR A 208 -13.31 -38.49 -27.10
C THR A 208 -12.15 -37.96 -27.95
N VAL A 209 -12.09 -36.64 -28.14
CA VAL A 209 -11.02 -35.92 -28.82
C VAL A 209 -10.34 -35.03 -27.78
N GLU A 210 -9.01 -34.96 -27.77
CA GLU A 210 -8.28 -34.31 -26.68
C GLU A 210 -8.55 -32.81 -26.59
N GLU A 211 -8.67 -32.12 -27.72
CA GLU A 211 -8.94 -30.67 -27.77
C GLU A 211 -10.32 -30.29 -27.20
N ASP A 212 -11.27 -31.22 -27.14
CA ASP A 212 -12.58 -30.98 -26.50
C ASP A 212 -12.44 -30.71 -24.98
N GLN A 213 -11.32 -31.08 -24.34
CA GLN A 213 -11.05 -30.66 -22.96
C GLN A 213 -10.95 -29.14 -22.82
N VAL A 214 -10.56 -28.46 -23.90
CA VAL A 214 -10.51 -26.99 -24.00
C VAL A 214 -11.83 -26.46 -24.53
N TYR A 215 -12.39 -27.08 -25.56
CA TYR A 215 -13.61 -26.56 -26.19
C TYR A 215 -14.85 -26.62 -25.29
N CYS A 216 -14.90 -27.57 -24.35
CA CYS A 216 -15.95 -27.60 -23.34
C CYS A 216 -15.86 -26.44 -22.32
N LEU A 217 -14.77 -25.67 -22.29
CA LEU A 217 -14.59 -24.51 -21.43
C LEU A 217 -14.97 -23.17 -22.10
N LEU A 218 -15.12 -23.11 -23.43
CA LEU A 218 -15.32 -21.85 -24.16
C LEU A 218 -16.49 -21.03 -23.63
N GLY A 219 -17.65 -21.68 -23.44
CA GLY A 219 -18.84 -21.04 -22.91
C GLY A 219 -18.73 -20.59 -21.46
N ILE A 220 -17.98 -21.32 -20.64
CA ILE A 220 -17.74 -21.02 -19.21
C ILE A 220 -16.84 -19.79 -19.05
N PHE A 221 -15.97 -19.56 -20.04
CA PHE A 221 -15.12 -18.38 -20.13
C PHE A 221 -15.67 -17.27 -21.04
N GLU A 222 -16.81 -17.48 -21.68
CA GLU A 222 -17.40 -16.57 -22.69
C GLU A 222 -16.43 -16.22 -23.83
N VAL A 223 -15.57 -17.17 -24.22
CA VAL A 223 -14.56 -17.03 -25.27
C VAL A 223 -15.07 -17.60 -26.59
N TYR A 224 -14.76 -16.90 -27.69
CA TYR A 224 -15.06 -17.33 -29.06
C TYR A 224 -13.77 -17.61 -29.82
N MET A 225 -13.55 -18.85 -30.25
CA MET A 225 -12.37 -19.21 -31.03
C MET A 225 -12.65 -20.32 -32.04
N PRO A 226 -11.92 -20.36 -33.18
CA PRO A 226 -12.05 -21.44 -34.15
C PRO A 226 -11.74 -22.80 -33.52
N VAL A 227 -12.50 -23.83 -33.85
CA VAL A 227 -12.27 -25.22 -33.43
C VAL A 227 -11.35 -25.87 -34.46
N ILE A 228 -10.16 -26.29 -34.03
CA ILE A 228 -9.15 -26.94 -34.87
C ILE A 228 -8.87 -28.32 -34.26
N TYR A 229 -9.35 -29.38 -34.92
CA TYR A 229 -9.07 -30.76 -34.49
C TYR A 229 -7.76 -31.25 -35.11
N GLY A 230 -6.89 -31.85 -34.29
CA GLY A 230 -5.53 -32.25 -34.65
C GLY A 230 -4.45 -31.22 -34.31
N GLU A 231 -4.78 -30.11 -33.65
CA GLU A 231 -3.78 -29.14 -33.16
C GLU A 231 -3.08 -29.60 -31.87
N GLY A 232 -3.70 -30.54 -31.15
CA GLY A 232 -3.21 -31.05 -29.89
C GLY A 232 -3.66 -30.24 -28.67
N LEU A 233 -3.82 -30.93 -27.54
CA LEU A 233 -4.35 -30.36 -26.29
C LEU A 233 -3.60 -29.10 -25.83
N ASP A 234 -2.27 -29.14 -25.84
CA ASP A 234 -1.43 -28.03 -25.37
C ASP A 234 -1.56 -26.77 -26.25
N HIS A 235 -1.70 -26.94 -27.56
CA HIS A 235 -1.89 -25.83 -28.49
C HIS A 235 -3.28 -25.22 -28.35
N ALA A 236 -4.32 -26.04 -28.21
CA ALA A 236 -5.67 -25.57 -27.91
C ALA A 236 -5.72 -24.77 -26.60
N PHE A 237 -5.07 -25.25 -25.53
CA PHE A 237 -4.96 -24.52 -24.26
C PHE A 237 -4.17 -23.22 -24.39
N LYS A 238 -3.10 -23.20 -25.19
CA LYS A 238 -2.32 -21.99 -25.48
C LYS A 238 -3.16 -20.94 -26.18
N ARG A 239 -4.01 -21.33 -27.14
CA ARG A 239 -4.95 -20.42 -27.81
C ARG A 239 -6.02 -19.93 -26.85
N LEU A 240 -6.61 -20.80 -26.02
CA LEU A 240 -7.56 -20.38 -24.98
C LEU A 240 -6.94 -19.36 -24.03
N ARG A 241 -5.71 -19.58 -23.54
CA ARG A 241 -5.00 -18.60 -22.70
C ARG A 241 -4.78 -17.27 -23.40
N LYS A 242 -4.49 -17.29 -24.70
CA LYS A 242 -4.33 -16.07 -25.51
C LYS A 242 -5.66 -15.30 -25.62
N GLU A 243 -6.76 -15.99 -25.89
CA GLU A 243 -8.09 -15.36 -25.93
C GLU A 243 -8.51 -14.82 -24.56
N LEU A 244 -8.22 -15.55 -23.48
CA LEU A 244 -8.43 -15.10 -22.10
C LEU A 244 -7.62 -13.83 -21.78
N SER A 245 -6.41 -13.70 -22.32
CA SER A 245 -5.61 -12.48 -22.18
C SER A 245 -6.11 -11.32 -23.04
N ALA A 246 -6.80 -11.59 -24.16
CA ALA A 246 -7.34 -10.57 -25.06
C ALA A 246 -8.73 -10.05 -24.63
N TYR A 247 -9.55 -10.89 -24.00
CA TYR A 247 -10.85 -10.52 -23.40
C TYR A 247 -10.74 -9.98 -21.97
N ALA A 248 -9.52 -9.77 -21.48
CA ALA A 248 -9.23 -9.29 -20.14
C ALA A 248 -9.50 -7.79 -19.84
N PRO A 249 -10.13 -6.93 -20.68
CA PRO A 249 -10.70 -5.71 -20.16
C PRO A 249 -12.18 -5.95 -19.83
N ARG A 250 -12.50 -6.50 -18.63
CA ARG A 250 -13.66 -6.06 -17.79
C ARG A 250 -14.17 -6.96 -16.64
N LEU A 251 -13.82 -8.24 -16.44
CA LEU A 251 -14.54 -9.02 -15.38
C LEU A 251 -13.75 -9.83 -14.37
N THR A 252 -12.43 -9.91 -14.49
CA THR A 252 -11.55 -10.26 -13.36
C THR A 252 -10.21 -9.73 -13.78
N GLU A 253 -9.76 -8.62 -13.21
CA GLU A 253 -8.33 -8.40 -13.24
C GLU A 253 -7.69 -9.49 -12.36
N PRO A 254 -6.80 -10.34 -12.90
CA PRO A 254 -5.59 -10.54 -12.13
C PRO A 254 -4.97 -9.17 -12.01
N LEU A 255 -5.04 -8.60 -10.81
CA LEU A 255 -4.10 -7.62 -10.27
C LEU A 255 -2.93 -7.45 -11.25
N GLU A 256 -2.98 -6.42 -12.11
CA GLU A 256 -1.83 -6.13 -12.96
C GLU A 256 -0.67 -6.04 -11.97
N SER A 257 0.36 -6.88 -12.15
CA SER A 257 1.54 -6.81 -11.28
C SER A 257 1.99 -5.36 -11.20
N ASN A 258 1.90 -4.63 -12.31
CA ASN A 258 2.23 -3.23 -12.42
C ASN A 258 1.30 -2.28 -11.64
N GLU A 259 -0.04 -2.44 -11.65
CA GLU A 259 -0.92 -1.55 -10.86
C GLU A 259 -0.91 -1.88 -9.37
N THR A 260 -0.77 -3.16 -9.04
CA THR A 260 -0.64 -3.64 -7.66
C THR A 260 0.68 -3.17 -7.08
N GLU A 261 1.76 -3.33 -7.85
CA GLU A 261 3.07 -2.78 -7.53
C GLU A 261 3.02 -1.26 -7.50
N ALA A 262 2.31 -0.57 -8.40
CA ALA A 262 2.17 0.88 -8.36
C ALA A 262 1.40 1.35 -7.11
N CYS A 263 0.31 0.68 -6.75
CA CYS A 263 -0.48 0.98 -5.56
C CYS A 263 0.32 0.73 -4.27
N LEU A 264 1.04 -0.38 -4.20
CA LEU A 264 1.92 -0.70 -3.06
C LEU A 264 3.19 0.17 -3.05
N ALA A 265 3.69 0.59 -4.20
CA ALA A 265 4.81 1.53 -4.33
C ALA A 265 4.40 2.95 -3.90
N ASN A 266 3.16 3.37 -4.18
CA ASN A 266 2.61 4.64 -3.70
C ASN A 266 2.43 4.66 -2.17
N LEU A 267 2.32 3.48 -1.54
CA LEU A 267 2.36 3.36 -0.08
C LEU A 267 3.78 3.41 0.51
N SER A 268 4.84 3.56 -0.31
CA SER A 268 6.26 3.76 0.05
C SER A 268 6.61 3.34 1.50
N ALA A 269 6.39 2.07 1.84
CA ALA A 269 6.49 1.62 3.22
C ALA A 269 7.96 1.38 3.56
N THR A 270 8.45 2.02 4.62
CA THR A 270 9.77 1.77 5.17
C THR A 270 9.87 0.30 5.60
N ASP A 271 10.96 -0.39 5.26
CA ASP A 271 11.16 -1.79 5.64
C ASP A 271 11.46 -1.91 7.15
N GLN A 272 10.39 -1.87 7.95
CA GLN A 272 10.43 -2.03 9.40
C GLN A 272 10.73 -3.48 9.82
N LYS A 273 10.59 -4.45 8.90
CA LYS A 273 10.81 -5.87 9.19
C LYS A 273 12.29 -6.16 9.42
N GLN A 274 13.16 -5.61 8.57
CA GLN A 274 14.60 -5.75 8.75
C GLN A 274 15.06 -5.18 10.10
N PHE A 275 14.51 -4.03 10.50
CA PHE A 275 14.80 -3.42 11.79
C PHE A 275 14.35 -4.29 12.97
N LEU A 276 13.12 -4.79 12.92
CA LEU A 276 12.58 -5.70 13.93
C LEU A 276 13.45 -6.96 14.07
N ASP A 277 13.84 -7.59 12.96
CA ASP A 277 14.71 -8.78 12.95
C ASP A 277 16.09 -8.49 13.56
N GLN A 278 16.66 -7.32 13.30
CA GLN A 278 17.93 -6.91 13.90
C GLN A 278 17.82 -6.71 15.42
N MET A 279 16.71 -6.12 15.89
CA MET A 279 16.46 -5.94 17.32
C MET A 279 16.30 -7.29 18.03
N LEU A 280 15.47 -8.18 17.47
CA LEU A 280 15.21 -9.51 18.03
C LEU A 280 16.47 -10.39 18.09
N ARG A 281 17.40 -10.26 17.14
CA ARG A 281 18.71 -10.94 17.20
C ARG A 281 19.53 -10.55 18.43
N ARG A 282 19.39 -9.31 18.90
CA ARG A 282 20.17 -8.75 20.02
C ARG A 282 19.52 -8.97 21.38
N SER A 283 18.20 -9.17 21.41
CA SER A 283 17.41 -9.14 22.65
C SER A 283 16.54 -10.39 22.89
N ARG A 284 16.74 -11.45 22.12
CA ARG A 284 15.93 -12.67 22.21
C ARG A 284 15.87 -13.18 23.66
N ASN A 285 14.65 -13.39 24.18
CA ASN A 285 14.34 -13.84 25.55
C ASN A 285 14.57 -12.81 26.68
N SER A 286 14.71 -11.53 26.35
CA SER A 286 14.65 -10.43 27.34
C SER A 286 13.22 -9.91 27.52
N CYS A 287 13.01 -9.11 28.56
CA CYS A 287 11.73 -8.43 28.85
C CYS A 287 10.57 -9.35 29.24
N ALA A 288 10.84 -10.60 29.66
CA ALA A 288 9.81 -11.58 30.03
C ALA A 288 8.89 -11.11 31.19
N TRP A 289 9.37 -10.18 32.00
CA TRP A 289 8.62 -9.59 33.12
C TRP A 289 7.30 -8.92 32.66
N ILE A 290 7.21 -8.44 31.40
CA ILE A 290 6.02 -7.76 30.90
C ILE A 290 4.79 -8.66 30.88
N PHE A 291 4.97 -9.95 30.57
CA PHE A 291 3.88 -10.92 30.49
C PHE A 291 3.30 -11.27 31.86
N SER A 292 4.00 -10.93 32.95
CA SER A 292 3.51 -11.04 34.33
C SER A 292 2.89 -9.74 34.85
N ASN A 293 2.85 -8.67 34.05
CA ASN A 293 2.34 -7.37 34.48
C ASN A 293 0.81 -7.29 34.33
N ASN A 294 0.10 -7.05 35.43
CA ASN A 294 -1.37 -6.98 35.47
C ASN A 294 -1.98 -6.02 34.44
N LYS A 295 -1.35 -4.85 34.18
CA LYS A 295 -1.87 -3.87 33.20
C LYS A 295 -1.73 -4.40 31.77
N PHE A 296 -0.62 -5.07 31.47
CA PHE A 296 -0.39 -5.69 30.17
C PHE A 296 -1.36 -6.85 29.95
N THR A 297 -1.50 -7.76 30.90
CA THR A 297 -2.43 -8.91 30.82
C THR A 297 -3.87 -8.43 30.67
N ALA A 298 -4.31 -7.43 31.42
CA ALA A 298 -5.66 -6.86 31.28
C ALA A 298 -5.92 -6.25 29.90
N TRP A 299 -4.92 -5.61 29.29
CA TRP A 299 -5.00 -5.11 27.92
C TRP A 299 -5.01 -6.27 26.89
N TYR A 300 -4.10 -7.23 27.06
CA TYR A 300 -3.93 -8.39 26.19
C TYR A 300 -5.15 -9.30 26.20
N ASP A 301 -5.88 -9.45 27.31
CA ASP A 301 -7.04 -10.35 27.39
C ASP A 301 -8.38 -9.67 27.13
N ALA A 302 -8.42 -8.34 26.99
CA ALA A 302 -9.67 -7.63 26.79
C ALA A 302 -10.34 -7.98 25.43
N ASN A 303 -11.64 -8.29 25.45
CA ASN A 303 -12.47 -8.57 24.26
C ASN A 303 -13.16 -7.32 23.71
N ARG A 304 -12.46 -6.19 23.78
CA ARG A 304 -12.88 -4.89 23.26
C ARG A 304 -11.69 -4.11 22.72
N PRO A 305 -11.91 -3.10 21.85
CA PRO A 305 -10.91 -2.09 21.55
C PRO A 305 -10.30 -1.53 22.82
N SER A 306 -8.97 -1.52 22.91
CA SER A 306 -8.28 -0.99 24.10
C SER A 306 -6.89 -0.47 23.77
N LEU A 307 -6.50 0.59 24.47
CA LEU A 307 -5.18 1.22 24.35
C LEU A 307 -4.36 1.02 25.62
N LEU A 308 -3.08 0.68 25.48
CA LEU A 308 -2.09 0.66 26.56
C LEU A 308 -0.91 1.56 26.19
N SER A 309 -0.54 2.46 27.09
CA SER A 309 0.66 3.29 26.94
C SER A 309 1.78 2.77 27.84
N ILE A 310 2.97 2.56 27.28
CA ILE A 310 4.18 2.21 28.01
C ILE A 310 5.11 3.42 28.05
N ALA A 311 5.29 4.00 29.23
CA ALA A 311 6.13 5.16 29.46
C ALA A 311 7.47 4.75 30.08
N GLY A 312 8.58 5.35 29.63
CA GLY A 312 9.89 5.09 30.21
C GLY A 312 10.95 6.11 29.77
N LYS A 313 11.99 6.28 30.60
CA LYS A 313 13.11 7.19 30.29
C LYS A 313 13.84 6.78 29.01
N ALA A 314 14.61 7.68 28.43
CA ALA A 314 15.42 7.35 27.25
C ALA A 314 16.42 6.21 27.57
N GLY A 315 16.60 5.28 26.62
CA GLY A 315 17.54 4.16 26.81
C GLY A 315 17.11 3.04 27.77
N CYS A 316 15.88 3.05 28.31
CA CYS A 316 15.37 1.99 29.20
C CYS A 316 14.84 0.73 28.47
N GLY A 317 14.99 0.64 27.15
CA GLY A 317 14.64 -0.56 26.37
C GLY A 317 13.19 -0.65 25.88
N LYS A 318 12.45 0.46 25.76
CA LYS A 318 11.06 0.48 25.23
C LYS A 318 10.91 -0.21 23.87
N THR A 319 11.76 0.14 22.91
CA THR A 319 11.78 -0.46 21.57
C THR A 319 12.07 -1.95 21.62
N THR A 320 12.99 -2.36 22.49
CA THR A 320 13.33 -3.77 22.73
C THR A 320 12.14 -4.54 23.32
N LEU A 321 11.42 -3.91 24.25
CA LEU A 321 10.21 -4.45 24.84
C LEU A 321 9.10 -4.61 23.79
N ALA A 322 8.83 -3.58 22.97
CA ALA A 322 7.87 -3.65 21.87
C ALA A 322 8.20 -4.77 20.87
N ALA A 323 9.47 -4.93 20.49
CA ALA A 323 9.93 -6.01 19.61
C ALA A 323 9.67 -7.41 20.21
N ASN A 324 10.00 -7.62 21.49
CA ASN A 324 9.75 -8.90 22.17
C ASN A 324 8.25 -9.20 22.32
N ILE A 325 7.40 -8.19 22.54
CA ILE A 325 5.94 -8.35 22.54
C ILE A 325 5.46 -8.83 21.17
N ILE A 326 5.90 -8.19 20.08
CA ILE A 326 5.57 -8.60 18.70
C ILE A 326 5.96 -10.06 18.46
N HIS A 327 7.17 -10.45 18.85
CA HIS A 327 7.66 -11.82 18.68
C HIS A 327 6.84 -12.83 19.49
N ALA A 328 6.47 -12.51 20.73
CA ALA A 328 5.64 -13.39 21.56
C ALA A 328 4.24 -13.60 20.94
N ILE A 329 3.62 -12.55 20.41
CA ILE A 329 2.33 -12.65 19.70
C ILE A 329 2.44 -13.58 18.49
N PHE A 330 3.54 -13.53 17.75
CA PHE A 330 3.77 -14.46 16.62
C PHE A 330 4.04 -15.91 17.07
N GLN A 331 4.73 -16.11 18.19
CA GLN A 331 4.99 -17.46 18.72
C GLN A 331 3.71 -18.15 19.21
N ASP A 332 2.81 -17.41 19.85
CA ASP A 332 1.52 -17.92 20.34
C ASP A 332 0.70 -18.53 19.19
N GLN A 333 0.76 -17.94 17.98
CA GLN A 333 0.11 -18.47 16.77
C GLN A 333 0.75 -19.77 16.22
N SER A 334 2.01 -20.04 16.54
CA SER A 334 2.72 -21.20 15.99
C SER A 334 2.48 -22.47 16.80
N HIS A 335 2.24 -22.34 18.11
CA HIS A 335 1.98 -23.46 19.01
C HIS A 335 0.54 -23.98 18.95
N THR A 336 -0.44 -23.18 18.51
CA THR A 336 -1.85 -23.61 18.37
C THR A 336 -2.14 -24.47 17.14
N LYS A 337 -1.21 -24.60 16.20
CA LYS A 337 -1.39 -25.40 14.97
C LYS A 337 -1.41 -26.92 15.19
N GLU A 338 -0.93 -27.41 16.32
CA GLU A 338 -0.81 -28.85 16.58
C GLU A 338 -1.98 -29.44 17.40
N GLU A 339 -2.78 -28.61 18.08
CA GLU A 339 -3.84 -29.09 18.99
C GLU A 339 -5.11 -28.22 18.92
N ASN A 340 -6.05 -28.58 18.02
CA ASN A 340 -7.52 -28.40 18.09
C ASN A 340 -8.18 -27.90 16.78
N HIS A 341 -9.17 -28.65 16.30
CA HIS A 341 -10.06 -28.29 15.17
C HIS A 341 -11.25 -27.39 15.59
N GLY A 342 -11.00 -26.37 16.41
CA GLY A 342 -11.97 -25.31 16.72
C GLY A 342 -11.64 -24.01 15.98
N SER A 343 -12.63 -23.13 15.76
CA SER A 343 -12.48 -21.84 15.05
C SER A 343 -11.31 -20.98 15.59
N GLU A 344 -10.17 -21.01 14.90
CA GLU A 344 -8.91 -20.37 15.31
C GLU A 344 -8.96 -18.84 15.08
N ILE A 345 -8.62 -18.05 16.11
CA ILE A 345 -8.53 -16.58 16.00
C ILE A 345 -7.16 -16.20 15.44
N LYS A 346 -7.11 -15.65 14.23
CA LYS A 346 -5.86 -15.23 13.56
C LYS A 346 -5.38 -13.87 14.09
N ALA A 347 -4.20 -13.78 14.69
CA ALA A 347 -3.67 -12.47 15.09
C ALA A 347 -2.98 -11.74 13.92
N VAL A 348 -3.30 -10.45 13.75
CA VAL A 348 -2.75 -9.53 12.74
C VAL A 348 -1.94 -8.47 13.46
N VAL A 349 -0.65 -8.34 13.17
CA VAL A 349 0.24 -7.43 13.89
C VAL A 349 0.71 -6.31 12.96
N LEU A 350 0.26 -5.09 13.26
CA LEU A 350 0.66 -3.88 12.56
C LEU A 350 1.60 -3.10 13.49
N SER A 351 2.81 -2.78 13.02
CA SER A 351 3.82 -2.10 13.83
C SER A 351 4.55 -0.99 13.06
N PHE A 352 4.81 0.11 13.75
CA PHE A 352 5.64 1.20 13.25
C PHE A 352 6.55 1.70 14.36
N PHE A 353 7.83 1.88 14.03
CA PHE A 353 8.85 2.39 14.94
C PHE A 353 9.21 3.80 14.49
N PHE A 354 8.73 4.80 15.23
CA PHE A 354 9.09 6.18 14.97
C PHE A 354 10.57 6.38 15.24
N ARG A 355 11.20 7.22 14.42
CA ARG A 355 12.56 7.66 14.63
C ARG A 355 12.64 9.15 14.44
N ASP A 356 13.34 9.81 15.35
CA ASP A 356 13.68 11.22 15.22
C ASP A 356 14.83 11.41 14.21
N SER A 357 14.51 11.10 12.96
CA SER A 357 15.35 11.35 11.80
C SER A 357 14.75 12.50 11.00
N ASN A 358 15.57 13.17 10.18
CA ASN A 358 15.07 14.18 9.25
C ASN A 358 14.31 13.55 8.05
N GLN A 359 14.13 12.23 8.04
CA GLN A 359 13.39 11.52 7.00
C GLN A 359 11.89 11.51 7.29
N GLU A 360 11.10 12.15 6.42
CA GLU A 360 9.63 12.14 6.52
C GLU A 360 9.03 10.72 6.54
N ALA A 361 9.71 9.76 5.92
CA ALA A 361 9.32 8.34 5.86
C ALA A 361 9.43 7.59 7.21
N GLU A 362 10.06 8.18 8.23
CA GLU A 362 10.26 7.53 9.53
C GLU A 362 9.75 8.36 10.72
N ASN A 363 9.48 9.66 10.49
CA ASN A 363 9.13 10.61 11.54
C ASN A 363 7.65 11.08 11.46
N THR A 364 6.96 10.92 10.33
CA THR A 364 5.58 11.44 10.18
C THR A 364 4.51 10.40 10.48
N GLY A 365 3.36 10.86 10.97
CA GLY A 365 2.16 10.03 11.14
C GLY A 365 1.64 9.47 9.82
N LEU A 366 1.81 10.20 8.72
CA LEU A 366 1.46 9.73 7.38
C LEU A 366 2.31 8.52 6.96
N ALA A 367 3.62 8.54 7.23
CA ALA A 367 4.49 7.39 6.99
C ALA A 367 4.09 6.16 7.83
N ALA A 368 3.65 6.39 9.08
CA ALA A 368 3.07 5.33 9.90
C ALA A 368 1.82 4.75 9.23
N LEU A 369 0.84 5.56 8.82
CA LEU A 369 -0.37 5.07 8.15
C LEU A 369 -0.05 4.30 6.86
N ARG A 370 0.87 4.81 6.03
CA ARG A 370 1.34 4.14 4.80
C ARG A 370 1.89 2.74 5.09
N THR A 371 2.76 2.63 6.08
CA THR A 371 3.37 1.36 6.50
C THR A 371 2.34 0.40 7.12
N LEU A 372 1.47 0.89 8.00
CA LEU A 372 0.43 0.08 8.64
C LEU A 372 -0.58 -0.45 7.62
N THR A 373 -0.95 0.36 6.63
CA THR A 373 -1.86 -0.04 5.53
C THR A 373 -1.22 -1.15 4.69
N SER A 374 0.05 -0.98 4.34
CA SER A 374 0.82 -2.00 3.62
C SER A 374 0.89 -3.32 4.40
N GLN A 375 1.20 -3.27 5.71
CA GLN A 375 1.25 -4.46 6.57
C GLN A 375 -0.11 -5.16 6.71
N LEU A 376 -1.22 -4.40 6.79
CA LEU A 376 -2.56 -4.95 6.90
C LEU A 376 -2.96 -5.71 5.64
N VAL A 377 -2.72 -5.12 4.46
CA VAL A 377 -2.96 -5.76 3.16
C VAL A 377 -2.19 -7.06 3.02
N LEU A 378 -0.91 -7.06 3.38
CA LEU A 378 -0.06 -8.25 3.25
C LEU A 378 -0.51 -9.39 4.16
N GLN A 379 -1.05 -9.08 5.35
CA GLN A 379 -1.52 -10.08 6.31
C GLN A 379 -2.98 -10.51 6.07
N VAL A 380 -3.78 -9.63 5.47
CA VAL A 380 -5.21 -9.83 5.20
C VAL A 380 -5.53 -9.48 3.73
N PRO A 381 -5.14 -10.34 2.76
CA PRO A 381 -5.25 -10.03 1.33
C PRO A 381 -6.67 -9.76 0.83
N CYS A 382 -7.70 -10.23 1.52
CA CYS A 382 -9.10 -10.00 1.13
C CYS A 382 -9.54 -8.53 1.21
N ILE A 383 -8.80 -7.68 1.94
CA ILE A 383 -9.10 -6.25 2.07
C ILE A 383 -8.41 -5.42 0.97
N PHE A 384 -7.45 -6.00 0.24
CA PHE A 384 -6.71 -5.31 -0.82
C PHE A 384 -7.59 -4.64 -1.89
N PRO A 385 -8.72 -5.25 -2.35
CA PRO A 385 -9.59 -4.61 -3.32
C PRO A 385 -10.13 -3.23 -2.88
N THR A 386 -10.34 -3.02 -1.58
CA THR A 386 -10.79 -1.74 -1.02
C THR A 386 -9.73 -0.65 -1.20
N LEU A 387 -8.47 -0.96 -0.89
CA LEU A 387 -7.33 -0.08 -1.14
C LEU A 387 -7.18 0.22 -2.63
N LEU A 388 -7.21 -0.79 -3.48
CA LEU A 388 -7.02 -0.65 -4.92
C LEU A 388 -8.12 0.19 -5.58
N LYS A 389 -9.39 -0.03 -5.18
CA LYS A 389 -10.52 0.78 -5.63
C LYS A 389 -10.33 2.26 -5.26
N ARG A 390 -9.88 2.53 -4.03
CA ARG A 390 -9.63 3.90 -3.57
C ARG A 390 -8.45 4.54 -4.31
N HIS A 391 -7.35 3.81 -4.47
CA HIS A 391 -6.18 4.24 -5.23
C HIS A 391 -6.56 4.61 -6.67
N ARG A 392 -7.27 3.73 -7.39
CA ARG A 392 -7.70 3.99 -8.78
C ARG A 392 -8.51 5.25 -8.95
N ARG A 393 -9.48 5.48 -8.05
CA ARG A 393 -10.30 6.68 -8.09
C ARG A 393 -9.46 7.94 -7.99
N LEU A 394 -8.47 7.93 -7.09
CA LEU A 394 -7.64 9.10 -6.81
C LEU A 394 -6.51 9.28 -7.83
N SER A 395 -6.00 8.20 -8.41
CA SER A 395 -4.95 8.21 -9.43
C SER A 395 -5.47 8.46 -10.85
N ALA A 396 -6.77 8.26 -11.12
CA ALA A 396 -7.37 8.46 -12.44
C ALA A 396 -7.25 9.89 -13.01
N LYS A 397 -6.87 10.87 -12.18
CA LYS A 397 -6.76 12.30 -12.54
C LYS A 397 -5.32 12.83 -12.51
N GLY A 398 -4.33 11.95 -12.66
CA GLY A 398 -2.90 12.30 -12.73
C GLY A 398 -2.09 11.85 -11.51
N ALA A 399 -0.93 12.46 -11.29
CA ALA A 399 -0.07 12.15 -10.13
C ALA A 399 -0.87 12.30 -8.82
N PHE A 400 -0.81 11.26 -7.99
CA PHE A 400 -1.53 11.15 -6.71
C PHE A 400 -0.56 10.68 -5.62
N GLU A 401 -0.64 11.35 -4.48
CA GLU A 401 0.02 10.92 -3.24
C GLU A 401 -1.03 10.82 -2.13
N TRP A 402 -0.88 9.82 -1.26
CA TRP A 402 -1.74 9.68 -0.09
C TRP A 402 -1.56 10.85 0.87
N SER A 403 -2.65 11.53 1.22
CA SER A 403 -2.73 12.46 2.34
C SER A 403 -3.10 11.75 3.65
N TRP A 404 -2.88 12.43 4.78
CA TRP A 404 -3.31 11.95 6.09
C TRP A 404 -4.83 11.67 6.13
N GLU A 405 -5.62 12.61 5.63
CA GLU A 405 -7.09 12.58 5.65
C GLU A 405 -7.62 11.39 4.86
N THR A 406 -7.06 11.15 3.68
CA THR A 406 -7.51 10.08 2.80
C THR A 406 -7.14 8.71 3.37
N LEU A 407 -5.90 8.56 3.83
CA LEU A 407 -5.36 7.27 4.23
C LEU A 407 -5.83 6.84 5.63
N SER A 408 -6.02 7.78 6.56
CA SER A 408 -6.55 7.49 7.90
C SER A 408 -7.97 6.94 7.82
N VAL A 409 -8.81 7.52 6.97
CA VAL A 409 -10.17 7.07 6.71
C VAL A 409 -10.17 5.68 6.05
N LEU A 410 -9.34 5.50 5.02
CA LEU A 410 -9.24 4.22 4.33
C LEU A 410 -8.77 3.10 5.26
N LEU A 411 -7.73 3.34 6.07
CA LEU A 411 -7.23 2.35 7.02
C LEU A 411 -8.28 2.01 8.08
N SER A 412 -9.05 2.99 8.56
CA SER A 412 -10.19 2.74 9.46
C SER A 412 -11.25 1.83 8.81
N GLU A 413 -11.64 2.11 7.56
CA GLU A 413 -12.59 1.27 6.80
C GLU A 413 -12.05 -0.17 6.61
N MET A 414 -10.76 -0.30 6.31
CA MET A 414 -10.09 -1.58 6.15
C MET A 414 -10.05 -2.38 7.47
N LEU A 415 -9.80 -1.73 8.60
CA LEU A 415 -9.82 -2.37 9.93
C LEU A 415 -11.23 -2.89 10.29
N GLU A 416 -12.29 -2.21 9.85
CA GLU A 416 -13.68 -2.67 10.01
C GLU A 416 -14.02 -3.88 9.14
N GLN A 417 -13.48 -3.94 7.93
CA GLN A 417 -13.66 -5.07 6.99
C GLN A 417 -12.80 -6.30 7.35
N THR A 418 -11.96 -6.19 8.38
CA THR A 418 -11.13 -7.30 8.85
C THR A 418 -12.03 -8.41 9.43
N PRO A 419 -11.80 -9.70 9.08
CA PRO A 419 -12.66 -10.79 9.54
C PRO A 419 -12.77 -10.84 11.07
N LEU A 420 -13.98 -11.10 11.59
CA LEU A 420 -14.24 -11.22 13.04
C LEU A 420 -13.45 -12.35 13.71
N SER A 421 -12.95 -13.30 12.94
CA SER A 421 -12.02 -14.33 13.38
C SER A 421 -10.57 -13.83 13.52
N SER A 422 -10.31 -12.53 13.38
CA SER A 422 -8.97 -11.95 13.47
C SER A 422 -8.84 -10.95 14.61
N ARG A 423 -7.73 -11.01 15.34
CA ARG A 423 -7.38 -10.07 16.41
C ARG A 423 -6.28 -9.12 15.94
N VAL A 424 -6.54 -7.82 15.89
CA VAL A 424 -5.59 -6.85 15.34
C VAL A 424 -4.80 -6.18 16.46
N PHE A 425 -3.47 -6.25 16.39
CA PHE A 425 -2.54 -5.55 17.28
C PHE A 425 -1.90 -4.40 16.51
N LEU A 426 -2.07 -3.17 16.98
CA LEU A 426 -1.46 -1.95 16.45
C LEU A 426 -0.41 -1.45 17.44
N ILE A 427 0.87 -1.49 17.06
CA ILE A 427 2.00 -1.17 17.93
C ILE A 427 2.76 0.03 17.36
N LEU A 428 2.73 1.15 18.10
CA LEU A 428 3.44 2.38 17.75
C LEU A 428 4.55 2.61 18.77
N ASP A 429 5.79 2.39 18.38
CA ASP A 429 6.96 2.60 19.24
C ASP A 429 7.52 4.01 19.09
N ALA A 430 7.91 4.63 20.21
CA ALA A 430 8.55 5.93 20.31
C ALA A 430 7.72 7.08 19.72
N ILE A 431 6.42 7.15 20.02
CA ILE A 431 5.53 8.18 19.44
C ILE A 431 5.95 9.62 19.78
N ASP A 432 6.77 9.81 20.81
CA ASP A 432 7.39 11.10 21.14
C ASP A 432 8.39 11.59 20.07
N GLU A 433 8.93 10.68 19.27
CA GLU A 433 9.82 10.95 18.14
C GLU A 433 9.07 11.34 16.86
N CYS A 434 7.73 11.34 16.87
CA CYS A 434 6.90 11.79 15.76
C CYS A 434 6.81 13.33 15.69
N GLU A 435 6.90 13.86 14.48
CA GLU A 435 6.81 15.28 14.16
C GLU A 435 5.55 15.89 14.78
N LYS A 436 5.70 17.01 15.51
CA LYS A 436 4.68 17.50 16.45
C LYS A 436 3.28 17.67 15.85
N LYS A 437 3.17 18.18 14.61
CA LYS A 437 1.88 18.34 13.92
C LYS A 437 1.25 16.98 13.64
N SER A 438 2.02 16.09 13.00
CA SER A 438 1.62 14.72 12.68
C SER A 438 1.30 13.87 13.93
N ARG A 439 2.02 14.09 15.04
CA ARG A 439 1.84 13.38 16.31
C ARG A 439 0.45 13.58 16.89
N ASN A 440 -0.07 14.80 16.85
CA ASN A 440 -1.41 15.10 17.35
C ASN A 440 -2.49 14.42 16.49
N LEU A 441 -2.29 14.36 15.18
CA LEU A 441 -3.20 13.69 14.25
C LEU A 441 -3.28 12.18 14.53
N ILE A 442 -2.13 11.51 14.65
CA ILE A 442 -2.11 10.07 14.91
C ILE A 442 -2.59 9.69 16.31
N LEU A 443 -2.28 10.50 17.33
CA LEU A 443 -2.85 10.33 18.66
C LEU A 443 -4.37 10.50 18.64
N GLY A 444 -4.90 11.49 17.92
CA GLY A 444 -6.34 11.68 17.74
C GLY A 444 -7.00 10.47 17.08
N TRP A 445 -6.43 9.97 15.99
CA TRP A 445 -6.94 8.80 15.26
C TRP A 445 -6.91 7.53 16.10
N VAL A 446 -5.82 7.26 16.82
CA VAL A 446 -5.71 6.07 17.67
C VAL A 446 -6.69 6.13 18.86
N LYS A 447 -6.89 7.31 19.47
CA LYS A 447 -7.89 7.48 20.54
C LYS A 447 -9.30 7.19 20.01
N MET A 448 -9.62 7.74 18.84
CA MET A 448 -10.88 7.46 18.16
C MET A 448 -11.05 5.96 17.94
N LEU A 449 -10.02 5.21 17.51
CA LEU A 449 -10.15 3.76 17.34
C LEU A 449 -10.32 2.96 18.64
N ALA A 450 -9.88 3.51 19.78
CA ALA A 450 -9.80 2.80 21.05
C ALA A 450 -10.89 3.17 22.08
N ASP A 451 -11.66 4.23 21.86
CA ASP A 451 -12.60 4.79 22.85
C ASP A 451 -14.07 4.40 22.58
N GLU A 452 -14.62 3.48 23.38
CA GLU A 452 -16.02 3.02 23.29
C GLU A 452 -17.09 4.11 23.51
N THR A 453 -16.73 5.27 24.09
CA THR A 453 -17.71 6.30 24.52
C THR A 453 -18.01 7.38 23.47
N SER A 454 -17.25 7.43 22.37
CA SER A 454 -17.51 8.42 21.32
C SER A 454 -18.81 8.09 20.59
N SER A 455 -19.82 8.95 20.76
CA SER A 455 -21.18 8.82 20.21
C SER A 455 -21.28 9.02 18.69
N SER A 456 -20.19 8.84 17.96
CA SER A 456 -20.12 8.92 16.50
C SER A 456 -20.38 7.55 15.88
N ASN A 457 -21.03 7.52 14.73
CA ASN A 457 -21.49 6.31 14.00
C ASN A 457 -20.39 5.30 13.62
N TRP A 458 -19.14 5.48 14.05
CA TRP A 458 -18.08 4.48 13.93
C TRP A 458 -18.33 3.43 15.04
N ARG A 459 -19.02 2.35 14.70
CA ARG A 459 -18.98 1.14 15.51
C ARG A 459 -18.13 0.16 14.73
N THR A 460 -16.84 0.11 15.03
CA THR A 460 -16.01 -1.01 14.58
C THR A 460 -16.66 -2.28 15.10
N ALA A 461 -17.31 -3.05 14.22
CA ALA A 461 -17.86 -4.36 14.56
C ALA A 461 -16.76 -5.34 15.03
N ASN A 462 -15.49 -4.98 14.80
CA ASN A 462 -14.31 -5.69 15.23
C ASN A 462 -14.02 -5.45 16.73
N THR A 463 -14.48 -6.36 17.58
CA THR A 463 -14.32 -6.30 19.04
C THR A 463 -12.89 -6.60 19.53
N ALA A 464 -11.92 -6.78 18.62
CA ALA A 464 -10.62 -7.37 18.94
C ALA A 464 -9.40 -6.45 18.72
N LEU A 465 -9.56 -5.14 18.46
CA LEU A 465 -8.43 -4.22 18.26
C LEU A 465 -7.63 -3.95 19.55
N LYS A 466 -6.30 -4.04 19.48
CA LYS A 466 -5.36 -3.84 20.60
C LYS A 466 -4.32 -2.80 20.22
N VAL A 467 -4.36 -1.61 20.81
CA VAL A 467 -3.39 -0.56 20.53
C VAL A 467 -2.34 -0.46 21.64
N LEU A 468 -1.06 -0.49 21.28
CA LEU A 468 0.08 -0.31 22.18
C LEU A 468 0.90 0.90 21.71
N ILE A 469 1.19 1.82 22.63
CA ILE A 469 2.02 2.99 22.35
C ILE A 469 3.18 3.03 23.34
N THR A 470 4.41 3.27 22.88
CA THR A 470 5.54 3.56 23.78
C THR A 470 5.96 5.04 23.69
N ASN A 471 6.29 5.65 24.83
CA ASN A 471 6.68 7.07 24.88
C ASN A 471 7.63 7.41 26.05
N ARG A 472 8.11 8.66 26.06
CA ARG A 472 8.78 9.28 27.23
C ARG A 472 7.77 9.94 28.18
N PRO A 473 8.01 9.87 29.50
CA PRO A 473 7.13 10.45 30.51
C PRO A 473 7.02 11.99 30.44
N ASP A 474 8.08 12.67 30.00
CA ASP A 474 8.17 14.15 29.97
C ASP A 474 7.51 14.79 28.73
N SER A 475 6.65 14.05 28.02
CA SER A 475 6.00 14.50 26.79
C SER A 475 4.57 14.99 27.04
N ASP A 476 4.11 15.94 26.22
CA ASP A 476 2.72 16.41 26.15
C ASP A 476 1.70 15.29 25.85
N ILE A 477 2.20 14.07 25.57
CA ILE A 477 1.45 12.86 25.32
C ILE A 477 0.83 12.31 26.62
N HIS A 478 1.47 12.51 27.78
CA HIS A 478 0.92 12.04 29.04
C HIS A 478 -0.42 12.72 29.35
N ASP A 479 -0.51 14.04 29.13
CA ASP A 479 -1.74 14.80 29.29
C ASP A 479 -2.80 14.42 28.27
N GLN A 480 -2.38 13.91 27.11
CA GLN A 480 -3.27 13.49 26.04
C GLN A 480 -3.83 12.07 26.24
N LEU A 481 -3.14 11.19 26.98
CA LEU A 481 -3.49 9.78 27.18
C LEU A 481 -3.95 9.45 28.61
N TYR A 482 -4.18 10.45 29.46
CA TYR A 482 -4.48 10.25 30.89
C TYR A 482 -5.68 9.35 31.21
N HIS A 483 -6.66 9.25 30.30
CA HIS A 483 -7.83 8.37 30.45
C HIS A 483 -7.54 6.89 30.18
N PHE A 484 -6.39 6.56 29.57
CA PHE A 484 -6.02 5.20 29.21
C PHE A 484 -5.00 4.61 30.21
N PRO A 485 -4.91 3.28 30.35
CA PRO A 485 -3.90 2.64 31.18
C PRO A 485 -2.47 3.00 30.77
N ILE A 486 -1.68 3.51 31.72
CA ILE A 486 -0.25 3.81 31.55
C ILE A 486 0.59 2.84 32.40
N LEU A 487 1.54 2.15 31.77
CA LEU A 487 2.55 1.31 32.40
C LEU A 487 3.88 2.07 32.37
N ALA A 488 4.38 2.49 33.54
CA ALA A 488 5.68 3.11 33.66
C ALA A 488 6.75 2.05 33.91
N ILE A 489 7.79 2.00 33.06
CA ILE A 489 8.93 1.09 33.23
C ILE A 489 9.77 1.56 34.41
N SER A 490 9.93 0.72 35.43
CA SER A 490 10.78 1.01 36.58
C SER A 490 12.19 0.42 36.44
N GLU A 491 13.13 0.90 37.24
CA GLU A 491 14.49 0.36 37.31
C GLU A 491 14.51 -1.12 37.78
N MET A 492 13.53 -1.53 38.59
CA MET A 492 13.44 -2.91 39.07
C MET A 492 13.02 -3.87 37.95
N ASP A 493 12.17 -3.42 37.04
CA ASP A 493 11.70 -4.23 35.90
C ASP A 493 12.85 -4.55 34.93
N THR A 494 13.73 -3.58 34.69
CA THR A 494 14.85 -3.70 33.74
C THR A 494 16.11 -4.36 34.31
N LYS A 495 16.21 -4.49 35.65
CA LYS A 495 17.42 -4.94 36.34
C LYS A 495 17.91 -6.32 35.92
N SER A 496 16.99 -7.27 35.74
CA SER A 496 17.33 -8.64 35.32
C SER A 496 17.83 -8.68 33.88
N ASP A 497 17.19 -7.94 32.99
CA ASP A 497 17.56 -7.85 31.57
C ASP A 497 18.92 -7.17 31.38
N ILE A 498 19.18 -6.06 32.09
CA ILE A 498 20.47 -5.35 32.05
C ILE A 498 21.60 -6.26 32.54
N ARG A 499 21.38 -6.99 33.64
CA ARG A 499 22.34 -7.96 34.16
C ARG A 499 22.65 -9.06 33.15
N GLY A 500 21.63 -9.59 32.47
CA GLY A 500 21.80 -10.58 31.39
C GLY A 500 22.65 -10.02 30.25
N LEU A 501 22.36 -8.81 29.80
CA LEU A 501 23.11 -8.13 28.74
C LEU A 501 24.58 -7.91 29.11
N ILE A 502 24.85 -7.36 30.32
CA ILE A 502 26.22 -7.12 30.82
C ILE A 502 27.00 -8.43 30.83
N ARG A 503 26.44 -9.49 31.40
CA ARG A 503 27.15 -10.78 31.52
C ARG A 503 27.46 -11.39 30.16
N SER A 504 26.48 -11.44 29.26
CA SER A 504 26.65 -12.01 27.93
C SER A 504 27.74 -11.26 27.12
N ARG A 505 27.72 -9.93 27.13
CA ARG A 505 28.74 -9.12 26.45
C ARG A 505 30.11 -9.24 27.11
N MET A 506 30.17 -9.25 28.44
CA MET A 506 31.44 -9.40 29.17
C MET A 506 32.06 -10.80 28.98
N GLU A 507 31.27 -11.86 28.83
CA GLU A 507 31.76 -13.19 28.48
C GLU A 507 32.41 -13.22 27.09
N GLU A 508 31.84 -12.50 26.12
CA GLU A 508 32.43 -12.35 24.79
C GLU A 508 33.71 -11.50 24.84
N PHE A 509 33.68 -10.36 25.54
CA PHE A 509 34.82 -9.46 25.68
C PHE A 509 35.99 -10.13 26.42
N THR A 510 35.71 -10.83 27.52
CA THR A 510 36.71 -11.59 28.30
C THR A 510 37.35 -12.68 27.45
N ARG A 511 36.57 -13.44 26.69
CA ARG A 511 37.11 -14.47 25.76
C ARG A 511 37.99 -13.87 24.68
N ARG A 512 37.59 -12.74 24.09
CA ARG A 512 38.36 -12.08 23.01
C ARG A 512 39.69 -11.49 23.50
N ARG A 513 39.73 -10.98 24.72
CA ARG A 513 40.89 -10.25 25.27
C ARG A 513 41.71 -11.04 26.27
N ASN A 514 41.24 -12.21 26.71
CA ASN A 514 41.86 -13.05 27.73
C ASN A 514 42.11 -12.28 29.05
N LEU A 515 41.07 -11.56 29.53
CA LEU A 515 41.13 -10.75 30.75
C LEU A 515 41.13 -11.64 32.00
N ASP A 516 41.74 -11.13 33.08
CA ASP A 516 41.69 -11.81 34.37
C ASP A 516 40.24 -11.85 34.93
N PRO A 517 39.77 -12.99 35.46
CA PRO A 517 38.42 -13.13 35.99
C PRO A 517 38.06 -12.11 37.08
N THR A 518 39.02 -11.64 37.87
CA THR A 518 38.80 -10.64 38.92
C THR A 518 38.50 -9.26 38.34
N VAL A 519 39.17 -8.89 37.25
CA VAL A 519 38.94 -7.65 36.51
C VAL A 519 37.58 -7.69 35.82
N THR A 520 37.25 -8.80 35.16
CA THR A 520 35.92 -9.03 34.57
C THR A 520 34.80 -8.87 35.59
N GLN A 521 34.96 -9.46 36.78
CA GLN A 521 33.97 -9.35 37.85
C GLN A 521 33.87 -7.91 38.42
N GLY A 522 34.99 -7.18 38.46
CA GLY A 522 35.04 -5.76 38.82
C GLY A 522 34.25 -4.88 37.85
N ILE A 523 34.45 -5.07 36.54
CA ILE A 523 33.71 -4.36 35.48
C ILE A 523 32.20 -4.65 35.59
N ILE A 524 31.82 -5.94 35.73
CA ILE A 524 30.40 -6.33 35.85
C ILE A 524 29.75 -5.65 37.07
N ARG A 525 30.39 -5.66 38.23
CA ARG A 525 29.86 -5.01 39.44
C ARG A 525 29.70 -3.51 39.26
N TYR A 526 30.70 -2.85 38.67
CA TYR A 526 30.66 -1.42 38.39
C TYR A 526 29.51 -1.07 37.44
N MET A 527 29.32 -1.84 36.37
CA MET A 527 28.23 -1.61 35.41
C MET A 527 26.86 -1.87 36.03
N GLU A 528 26.70 -2.97 36.79
CA GLU A 528 25.43 -3.29 37.46
C GLU A 528 25.04 -2.19 38.49
N SER A 529 26.00 -1.58 39.18
CA SER A 529 25.70 -0.53 40.18
C SER A 529 25.41 0.85 39.58
N HIS A 530 25.89 1.13 38.37
CA HIS A 530 25.79 2.47 37.75
C HIS A 530 24.87 2.53 36.54
N ALA A 531 24.36 1.41 36.02
CA ALA A 531 23.47 1.40 34.85
C ALA A 531 22.16 2.16 35.06
N GLN A 532 21.65 2.29 36.30
CA GLN A 532 20.43 3.06 36.65
C GLN A 532 19.22 2.78 35.71
N GLY A 533 19.04 1.53 35.28
CA GLY A 533 17.95 1.16 34.36
C GLY A 533 18.17 1.54 32.89
N MET A 534 19.35 2.04 32.49
CA MET A 534 19.67 2.46 31.12
C MET A 534 20.55 1.43 30.40
N PHE A 535 19.97 0.71 29.44
CA PHE A 535 20.69 -0.24 28.59
C PHE A 535 21.71 0.46 27.68
N LEU A 536 21.38 1.66 27.19
CA LEU A 536 22.24 2.43 26.29
C LEU A 536 23.57 2.82 26.95
N TRP A 537 23.54 3.22 28.21
CA TRP A 537 24.76 3.57 28.95
C TRP A 537 25.71 2.37 29.02
N VAL A 538 25.19 1.18 29.33
CA VAL A 538 25.99 -0.07 29.35
C VAL A 538 26.64 -0.33 27.99
N VAL A 539 25.89 -0.19 26.89
CA VAL A 539 26.41 -0.42 25.53
C VAL A 539 27.52 0.57 25.19
N LEU A 540 27.32 1.86 25.43
CA LEU A 540 28.31 2.90 25.14
C LEU A 540 29.60 2.70 25.95
N ILE A 541 29.49 2.36 27.23
CA ILE A 541 30.67 2.11 28.06
C ILE A 541 31.43 0.86 27.63
N LEU A 542 30.73 -0.22 27.24
CA LEU A 542 31.37 -1.41 26.68
C LEU A 542 32.13 -1.10 25.38
N GLU A 543 31.52 -0.34 24.47
CA GLU A 543 32.15 0.07 23.21
C GLU A 543 33.38 0.95 23.46
N GLU A 544 33.33 1.88 24.42
CA GLU A 544 34.47 2.72 24.80
C GLU A 544 35.62 1.93 25.44
N LEU A 545 35.31 0.90 26.24
CA LEU A 545 36.30 -0.03 26.78
C LEU A 545 36.92 -0.92 25.68
N GLU A 546 36.14 -1.27 24.64
CA GLU A 546 36.60 -2.06 23.49
C GLU A 546 37.49 -1.27 22.52
N ARG A 547 37.39 0.07 22.53
CA ARG A 547 38.06 0.99 21.61
C ARG A 547 39.59 0.90 21.69
N ARG A 548 40.24 0.86 20.53
CA ARG A 548 41.65 0.43 20.34
C ARG A 548 42.70 1.54 20.49
N ASP A 549 42.50 2.53 21.35
CA ASP A 549 43.42 3.67 21.37
C ASP A 549 44.70 3.45 22.21
N GLN A 550 44.75 2.48 23.14
CA GLN A 550 45.93 2.23 23.99
C GLN A 550 46.11 0.75 24.40
N ARG A 551 47.32 0.41 24.89
CA ARG A 551 47.62 -0.89 25.53
C ARG A 551 46.80 -1.01 26.82
N LEU A 552 45.76 -1.83 26.78
CA LEU A 552 44.89 -2.10 27.92
C LEU A 552 45.60 -3.04 28.92
N SER A 553 46.26 -2.48 29.93
CA SER A 553 46.58 -3.21 31.16
C SER A 553 45.36 -3.22 32.10
N ASP A 554 45.31 -4.16 33.03
CA ASP A 554 44.25 -4.23 34.05
C ASP A 554 44.12 -2.91 34.83
N GLU A 555 45.25 -2.25 35.11
CA GLU A 555 45.33 -0.93 35.75
C GLU A 555 44.75 0.19 34.88
N ALA A 556 44.97 0.15 33.57
CA ALA A 556 44.42 1.12 32.63
C ALA A 556 42.90 0.97 32.47
N ILE A 557 42.37 -0.27 32.53
CA ILE A 557 40.92 -0.53 32.51
C ILE A 557 40.27 0.02 33.79
N LEU A 558 40.86 -0.24 34.96
CA LEU A 558 40.34 0.27 36.24
C LEU A 558 40.44 1.80 36.32
N TYR A 559 41.52 2.40 35.81
CA TYR A 559 41.64 3.85 35.69
C TYR A 559 40.58 4.44 34.75
N LYS A 560 40.39 3.85 33.56
CA LYS A 560 39.32 4.25 32.64
C LYS A 560 37.95 4.16 33.30
N LEU A 561 37.63 3.05 33.96
CA LEU A 561 36.38 2.89 34.73
C LEU A 561 36.19 3.99 35.78
N SER A 562 37.25 4.38 36.50
CA SER A 562 37.19 5.46 37.50
C SER A 562 37.01 6.86 36.90
N SER A 563 37.37 7.04 35.62
CA SER A 563 37.25 8.31 34.89
C SER A 563 35.96 8.44 34.07
N ILE A 564 35.19 7.34 33.92
CA ILE A 564 33.98 7.30 33.11
C ILE A 564 32.84 8.02 33.84
N PRO A 565 32.20 9.02 33.21
CA PRO A 565 31.13 9.75 33.85
C PRO A 565 29.87 8.92 34.09
N LEU A 566 29.17 9.25 35.18
CA LEU A 566 27.97 8.55 35.65
C LEU A 566 26.69 8.91 34.88
N SER A 567 26.69 10.01 34.14
CA SER A 567 25.55 10.45 33.31
C SER A 567 25.87 10.34 31.82
N LEU A 568 24.83 10.07 31.02
CA LEU A 568 24.94 9.92 29.57
C LEU A 568 25.53 11.18 28.90
N ASP A 569 25.10 12.37 29.33
CA ASP A 569 25.60 13.65 28.80
C ASP A 569 27.08 13.86 29.06
N ASN A 570 27.55 13.50 30.26
CA ASN A 570 28.97 13.61 30.58
C ASN A 570 29.78 12.55 29.79
N THR A 571 29.23 11.36 29.55
CA THR A 571 29.84 10.36 28.67
C THR A 571 30.00 10.90 27.25
N TYR A 572 28.97 11.52 26.68
CA TYR A 572 29.07 12.17 25.37
C TYR A 572 30.08 13.32 25.35
N ARG A 573 30.10 14.17 26.39
CA ARG A 573 31.09 15.23 26.54
C ARG A 573 32.52 14.66 26.58
N ALA A 574 32.75 13.56 27.30
CA ALA A 574 34.05 12.90 27.34
C ALA A 574 34.48 12.37 25.95
N ILE A 575 33.56 11.79 25.18
CA ILE A 575 33.84 11.34 23.81
C ILE A 575 34.28 12.52 22.92
N LEU A 576 33.60 13.67 23.01
CA LEU A 576 33.96 14.87 22.23
C LEU A 576 35.32 15.46 22.63
N HIS A 577 35.69 15.42 23.91
CA HIS A 577 36.98 15.95 24.40
C HIS A 577 38.17 15.01 24.17
N ASN A 578 37.94 13.71 24.01
CA ASN A 578 39.00 12.72 23.76
C ASN A 578 39.58 12.80 22.34
N ILE A 579 39.05 13.67 21.47
CA ILE A 579 39.46 13.78 20.08
C ILE A 579 40.66 14.73 19.94
N ILE A 580 41.58 14.35 19.05
CA ILE A 580 42.84 15.06 18.82
C ILE A 580 42.52 16.50 18.34
N PRO A 581 43.10 17.56 18.94
CA PRO A 581 42.79 18.95 18.61
C PRO A 581 42.88 19.28 17.12
N THR A 582 43.81 18.66 16.38
CA THR A 582 44.02 18.88 14.94
C THR A 582 42.92 18.32 14.06
N ARG A 583 42.09 17.40 14.55
CA ARG A 583 40.97 16.77 13.83
C ARG A 583 39.60 17.20 14.35
N LYS A 584 39.59 18.14 15.30
CA LYS A 584 38.36 18.65 15.94
C LYS A 584 37.43 19.34 14.94
N GLU A 585 38.01 20.05 13.97
CA GLU A 585 37.24 20.74 12.93
C GLU A 585 36.51 19.73 12.02
N ASP A 586 37.22 18.70 11.53
CA ASP A 586 36.65 17.62 10.71
C ASP A 586 35.46 16.93 11.40
N MET A 587 35.61 16.62 12.69
CA MET A 587 34.55 16.03 13.50
C MET A 587 33.30 16.91 13.50
N TRP A 588 33.45 18.21 13.80
CA TRP A 588 32.31 19.12 13.87
C TRP A 588 31.66 19.37 12.50
N ARG A 589 32.43 19.34 11.41
CA ARG A 589 31.85 19.36 10.06
C ARG A 589 30.96 18.14 9.80
N ILE A 590 31.42 16.94 10.18
CA ILE A 590 30.61 15.72 10.09
C ILE A 590 29.35 15.85 10.96
N ILE A 591 29.50 16.26 12.23
CA ILE A 591 28.36 16.45 13.14
C ILE A 591 27.35 17.43 12.57
N ARG A 592 27.79 18.54 11.95
CA ARG A 592 26.88 19.51 11.34
C ARG A 592 26.01 18.89 10.25
N TRP A 593 26.60 18.07 9.38
CA TRP A 593 25.85 17.33 8.36
C TRP A 593 24.87 16.33 8.96
N LEU A 594 25.24 15.65 10.05
CA LEU A 594 24.37 14.70 10.74
C LEU A 594 23.20 15.36 11.48
N LEU A 595 23.41 16.55 12.04
CA LEU A 595 22.38 17.30 12.77
C LEU A 595 21.41 18.03 11.82
N TYR A 596 21.97 18.75 10.84
CA TYR A 596 21.21 19.72 10.04
C TYR A 596 20.92 19.25 8.62
N GLY A 597 21.44 18.10 8.19
CA GLY A 597 21.13 17.55 6.88
C GLY A 597 19.65 17.19 6.75
N SER A 598 19.00 17.50 5.62
CA SER A 598 17.58 17.19 5.34
C SER A 598 17.21 15.70 5.48
N ARG A 599 18.18 14.81 5.36
CA ARG A 599 18.10 13.38 5.64
C ARG A 599 19.49 12.87 6.01
N SER A 600 19.60 11.64 6.49
CA SER A 600 20.88 10.95 6.67
C SER A 600 21.62 10.82 5.33
N LEU A 601 22.91 11.15 5.35
CA LEU A 601 23.79 11.02 4.19
C LEU A 601 24.45 9.64 4.19
N THR A 602 24.64 9.08 3.00
CA THR A 602 25.54 7.95 2.80
C THR A 602 26.99 8.38 3.00
N LEU A 603 27.88 7.43 3.30
CA LEU A 603 29.32 7.72 3.38
C LEU A 603 29.85 8.42 2.12
N ALA A 604 29.40 8.01 0.94
CA ALA A 604 29.83 8.62 -0.32
C ALA A 604 29.29 10.05 -0.50
N GLU A 605 28.04 10.31 -0.12
CA GLU A 605 27.47 11.66 -0.12
C GLU A 605 28.21 12.59 0.84
N LEU A 606 28.45 12.11 2.07
CA LEU A 606 29.11 12.88 3.12
C LEU A 606 30.56 13.19 2.76
N GLU A 607 31.29 12.24 2.15
CA GLU A 607 32.65 12.47 1.66
C GLU A 607 32.70 13.61 0.64
N VAL A 608 31.80 13.59 -0.35
CA VAL A 608 31.72 14.64 -1.37
C VAL A 608 31.36 15.98 -0.75
N ALA A 609 30.41 16.00 0.18
CA ALA A 609 29.99 17.23 0.85
C ALA A 609 31.14 17.91 1.62
N LEU A 610 31.95 17.11 2.32
CA LEU A 610 33.11 17.59 3.08
C LEU A 610 34.29 17.97 2.18
N CYS A 611 34.51 17.26 1.07
CA CYS A 611 35.51 17.66 0.07
C CYS A 611 35.17 19.03 -0.52
N LEU A 612 33.89 19.28 -0.82
CA LEU A 612 33.42 20.59 -1.31
C LEU A 612 33.60 21.70 -0.28
N GLU A 613 33.36 21.39 1.00
CA GLU A 613 33.53 22.34 2.09
C GLU A 613 35.01 22.72 2.30
N THR A 614 35.89 21.72 2.28
CA THR A 614 37.33 21.90 2.53
C THR A 614 38.10 22.39 1.30
N GLY A 615 37.50 22.27 0.11
CA GLY A 615 38.19 22.46 -1.17
C GLY A 615 39.16 21.33 -1.52
N ALA A 616 39.13 20.20 -0.79
CA ALA A 616 39.94 19.03 -1.09
C ALA A 616 39.38 18.28 -2.32
N SER A 617 40.26 17.68 -3.11
CA SER A 617 39.85 16.86 -4.25
C SER A 617 39.30 15.48 -3.85
N SER A 618 39.74 14.95 -2.72
CA SER A 618 39.38 13.61 -2.22
C SER A 618 39.77 13.45 -0.75
N TRP A 619 39.04 12.60 -0.02
CA TRP A 619 39.36 12.26 1.37
C TRP A 619 39.75 10.78 1.50
N TYR A 620 41.05 10.50 1.43
CA TYR A 620 41.54 9.12 1.51
C TYR A 620 41.24 8.48 2.88
N GLY A 621 40.58 7.33 2.87
CA GLY A 621 40.26 6.60 4.10
C GLY A 621 39.07 7.21 4.87
N PHE A 622 38.21 7.99 4.21
CA PHE A 622 37.08 8.69 4.84
C PHE A 622 36.26 7.84 5.81
N ALA A 623 35.86 6.62 5.41
CA ALA A 623 35.07 5.73 6.27
C ALA A 623 35.78 5.40 7.60
N ALA A 624 37.10 5.11 7.54
CA ALA A 624 37.89 4.82 8.73
C ALA A 624 38.07 6.06 9.61
N ASP A 625 38.20 7.24 9.02
CA ASP A 625 38.26 8.50 9.74
C ASP A 625 36.92 8.83 10.43
N VAL A 626 35.79 8.62 9.76
CA VAL A 626 34.45 8.81 10.33
C VAL A 626 34.23 7.89 11.53
N GLU A 627 34.58 6.59 11.39
CA GLU A 627 34.54 5.63 12.51
C GLU A 627 35.52 6.01 13.62
N PHE A 628 36.72 6.49 13.28
CA PHE A 628 37.70 6.94 14.26
C PHE A 628 37.19 8.16 15.04
N LEU A 629 36.65 9.17 14.37
CA LEU A 629 36.21 10.42 15.00
C LEU A 629 34.94 10.24 15.81
N LEU A 630 33.98 9.45 15.34
CA LEU A 630 32.62 9.43 15.90
C LEU A 630 32.10 8.04 16.25
N GLY A 631 32.87 6.96 16.11
CA GLY A 631 32.38 5.58 16.11
C GLY A 631 31.53 5.11 17.29
N SER A 632 31.61 5.75 18.47
CA SER A 632 30.72 5.47 19.61
C SER A 632 29.42 6.29 19.60
N LEU A 633 29.33 7.31 18.76
CA LEU A 633 28.16 8.19 18.56
C LEU A 633 27.39 7.86 17.28
N ILE A 634 28.01 7.24 16.29
CA ILE A 634 27.41 6.95 14.98
C ILE A 634 27.45 5.46 14.63
N ARG A 635 26.56 5.06 13.72
CA ARG A 635 26.55 3.75 13.06
C ARG A 635 26.44 3.94 11.57
N ILE A 636 27.09 3.05 10.83
CA ILE A 636 26.98 2.95 9.38
C ILE A 636 26.07 1.75 9.10
N GLU A 637 24.87 2.01 8.58
CA GLU A 637 23.82 1.00 8.42
C GLU A 637 23.33 0.91 6.96
N GLY A 638 22.72 -0.23 6.64
CA GLY A 638 22.05 -0.46 5.36
C GLY A 638 22.98 -0.72 4.16
N PRO A 639 22.41 -1.13 3.01
CA PRO A 639 23.17 -1.42 1.79
C PRO A 639 23.81 -0.17 1.18
N ARG A 640 23.24 1.01 1.43
CA ARG A 640 23.76 2.31 0.96
C ARG A 640 24.82 2.92 1.89
N LYS A 641 25.10 2.29 3.04
CA LYS A 641 26.05 2.78 4.07
C LYS A 641 25.68 4.18 4.56
N GLU A 642 24.47 4.33 5.08
CA GLU A 642 23.97 5.56 5.68
C GLU A 642 24.60 5.79 7.05
N VAL A 643 25.00 7.03 7.32
CA VAL A 643 25.62 7.42 8.60
C VAL A 643 24.53 7.99 9.51
N ASN A 644 24.24 7.28 10.59
CA ASN A 644 23.19 7.61 11.55
C ASN A 644 23.75 7.70 12.97
N PHE A 645 23.07 8.41 13.87
CA PHE A 645 23.42 8.34 15.29
C PHE A 645 23.11 6.97 15.87
N VAL A 646 23.95 6.49 16.80
CA VAL A 646 23.72 5.25 17.57
C VAL A 646 22.38 5.29 18.30
N HIS A 647 22.01 6.47 18.80
CA HIS A 647 20.76 6.71 19.53
C HIS A 647 20.41 8.21 19.52
N GLN A 648 19.11 8.55 19.54
CA GLN A 648 18.63 9.94 19.54
C GLN A 648 19.16 10.78 20.70
N THR A 649 19.46 10.18 21.86
CA THR A 649 20.06 10.91 22.99
C THR A 649 21.40 11.54 22.63
N ALA A 650 22.18 10.92 21.72
CA ALA A 650 23.41 11.53 21.24
C ALA A 650 23.10 12.77 20.39
N ARG A 651 22.09 12.68 19.52
CA ARG A 651 21.60 13.82 18.73
C ARG A 651 21.12 14.96 19.63
N GLY A 652 20.19 14.70 20.55
CA GLY A 652 19.66 15.72 21.46
C GLY A 652 20.73 16.34 22.36
N PHE A 653 21.70 15.55 22.82
CA PHE A 653 22.87 16.08 23.51
C PHE A 653 23.70 16.99 22.62
N LEU A 654 24.01 16.57 21.38
CA LEU A 654 24.82 17.36 20.45
C LEU A 654 24.13 18.65 20.02
N GLU A 655 22.81 18.65 19.84
CA GLU A 655 22.02 19.85 19.57
C GLU A 655 22.06 20.81 20.76
N ALA A 656 21.81 20.31 21.97
CA ALA A 656 21.88 21.11 23.19
C ALA A 656 23.30 21.63 23.47
N PHE A 657 24.32 20.80 23.20
CA PHE A 657 25.71 21.18 23.33
C PHE A 657 26.08 22.26 22.32
N ALA A 658 25.81 22.04 21.03
CA ALA A 658 26.10 22.98 19.96
C ALA A 658 25.44 24.35 20.18
N HIS A 659 24.21 24.35 20.72
CA HIS A 659 23.49 25.59 21.02
C HIS A 659 24.12 26.40 22.16
N ASN A 660 24.69 25.73 23.16
CA ASN A 660 25.25 26.38 24.36
C ASN A 660 26.78 26.53 24.33
N ALA A 661 27.45 25.86 23.39
CA ALA A 661 28.90 25.81 23.31
C ALA A 661 29.49 27.15 22.86
N ALA A 662 30.65 27.51 23.42
CA ALA A 662 31.43 28.61 22.90
C ALA A 662 31.94 28.28 21.48
N SER A 663 32.19 29.30 20.64
CA SER A 663 32.66 29.11 19.27
C SER A 663 33.91 28.22 19.19
N GLU A 664 34.85 28.34 20.13
CA GLU A 664 36.06 27.51 20.21
C GLU A 664 35.77 26.02 20.51
N GLU A 665 34.69 25.73 21.26
CA GLU A 665 34.28 24.36 21.56
C GLU A 665 33.80 23.62 20.30
N VAL A 666 33.20 24.35 19.36
CA VAL A 666 32.74 23.87 18.05
C VAL A 666 33.70 24.20 16.89
N ALA A 667 34.98 24.46 17.21
CA ALA A 667 36.04 24.74 16.24
C ALA A 667 35.77 25.95 15.31
N GLY A 668 35.02 26.95 15.79
CA GLY A 668 34.66 28.14 15.02
C GLY A 668 33.54 27.93 14.01
N LEU A 669 32.95 26.72 13.95
CA LEU A 669 31.94 26.38 12.95
C LEU A 669 30.56 26.90 13.33
N ALA A 670 29.81 27.29 12.30
CA ALA A 670 28.40 27.64 12.39
C ALA A 670 27.57 26.40 12.75
N MET A 671 27.16 26.33 14.02
CA MET A 671 26.46 25.18 14.60
C MET A 671 25.07 25.52 15.15
N ASP A 672 24.56 26.73 14.89
CA ASP A 672 23.14 27.05 15.04
C ASP A 672 22.36 26.66 13.79
N THR A 673 21.06 26.36 13.92
CA THR A 673 20.22 25.90 12.81
C THR A 673 20.27 26.83 11.60
N THR A 674 20.19 28.15 11.82
CA THR A 674 20.15 29.12 10.72
C THR A 674 21.46 29.19 9.95
N SER A 675 22.60 29.36 10.63
CA SER A 675 23.90 29.48 10.00
C SER A 675 24.40 28.14 9.44
N ALA A 676 24.08 27.03 10.11
CA ALA A 676 24.38 25.69 9.59
C ALA A 676 23.61 25.44 8.29
N SER A 677 22.30 25.70 8.25
CA SER A 677 21.50 25.55 7.04
C SER A 677 21.95 26.48 5.92
N ASP A 678 22.35 27.73 6.21
CA ASP A 678 22.95 28.62 5.20
C ASP A 678 24.20 27.99 4.57
N HIS A 679 25.05 27.39 5.41
CA HIS A 679 26.27 26.73 4.96
C HIS A 679 25.98 25.47 4.13
N LEU A 680 25.05 24.61 4.58
CA LEU A 680 24.65 23.41 3.83
C LEU A 680 24.03 23.78 2.47
N ALA A 681 23.17 24.80 2.43
CA ALA A 681 22.60 25.32 1.18
C ALA A 681 23.70 25.80 0.22
N ASN A 682 24.70 26.52 0.74
CA ASN A 682 25.84 26.99 -0.03
C ASN A 682 26.61 25.85 -0.68
N ILE A 683 26.85 24.74 0.04
CA ILE A 683 27.53 23.56 -0.50
C ILE A 683 26.69 22.90 -1.60
N CYS A 684 25.39 22.68 -1.36
CA CYS A 684 24.49 22.09 -2.36
C CYS A 684 24.46 22.91 -3.65
N ILE A 685 24.28 24.23 -3.56
CA ILE A 685 24.20 25.10 -4.75
C ILE A 685 25.56 25.22 -5.43
N GLN A 686 26.65 25.30 -4.67
CA GLN A 686 27.99 25.32 -5.23
C GLN A 686 28.26 24.04 -6.03
N TYR A 687 27.85 22.88 -5.52
CA TYR A 687 27.96 21.62 -6.24
C TYR A 687 27.19 21.65 -7.56
N LEU A 688 25.94 22.11 -7.55
CA LEU A 688 25.12 22.21 -8.76
C LEU A 688 25.72 23.18 -9.78
N LEU A 689 26.15 24.36 -9.35
CA LEU A 689 26.71 25.40 -10.23
C LEU A 689 28.06 25.02 -10.86
N HIS A 690 28.89 24.24 -10.18
CA HIS A 690 30.22 23.85 -10.66
C HIS A 690 30.22 22.50 -11.37
N ASN A 691 29.09 21.80 -11.42
CA ASN A 691 28.97 20.53 -12.13
C ASN A 691 28.59 20.80 -13.60
N PRO A 692 29.53 20.66 -14.56
CA PRO A 692 29.25 20.97 -15.96
C PRO A 692 28.19 20.03 -16.55
N ASP A 693 28.12 18.79 -16.06
CA ASP A 693 27.16 17.81 -16.54
C ASP A 693 25.74 18.13 -16.06
N PHE A 694 25.59 18.79 -14.91
CA PHE A 694 24.29 19.25 -14.43
C PHE A 694 23.67 20.25 -15.40
N ALA A 695 24.42 21.25 -15.87
CA ALA A 695 23.91 22.21 -16.86
C ALA A 695 23.62 21.55 -18.23
N GLN A 696 24.33 20.47 -18.58
CA GLN A 696 24.15 19.76 -19.84
C GLN A 696 23.04 18.69 -19.80
N LEU A 697 22.55 18.31 -18.61
CA LEU A 697 21.58 17.23 -18.46
C LEU A 697 20.32 17.50 -19.26
N HIS A 698 19.75 18.71 -19.16
CA HIS A 698 18.55 19.07 -19.94
C HIS A 698 18.76 18.86 -21.44
N TRP A 699 19.91 19.27 -21.99
CA TRP A 699 20.25 19.06 -23.39
C TRP A 699 20.33 17.58 -23.76
N GLN A 700 20.85 16.73 -22.87
CA GLN A 700 20.89 15.28 -23.09
C GLN A 700 19.47 14.70 -23.14
N LEU A 701 18.60 15.10 -22.20
CA LEU A 701 17.24 14.59 -22.08
C LEU A 701 16.36 14.97 -23.28
N ARG A 702 16.59 16.13 -23.90
CA ARG A 702 15.82 16.61 -25.07
C ARG A 702 15.85 15.66 -26.28
N TRP A 703 16.93 14.88 -26.42
CA TRP A 703 17.10 13.94 -27.54
C TRP A 703 16.65 12.52 -27.20
N VAL A 704 16.20 12.27 -25.97
CA VAL A 704 15.78 10.95 -25.52
C VAL A 704 14.33 10.70 -25.92
N THR A 705 14.12 9.67 -26.75
CA THR A 705 12.76 9.27 -27.16
C THR A 705 12.27 8.10 -26.32
N GLY A 706 11.24 8.34 -25.51
CA GLY A 706 10.55 7.32 -24.72
C GLY A 706 10.97 7.25 -23.26
N TYR A 707 10.01 6.90 -22.40
CA TYR A 707 10.15 6.93 -20.94
C TYR A 707 11.28 6.06 -20.40
N ALA A 708 11.47 4.84 -20.90
CA ALA A 708 12.49 3.92 -20.40
C ALA A 708 13.91 4.50 -20.58
N ALA A 709 14.21 5.03 -21.77
CA ALA A 709 15.50 5.66 -22.02
C ALA A 709 15.69 6.94 -21.20
N TYR A 710 14.61 7.71 -20.97
CA TYR A 710 14.65 8.91 -20.11
C TYR A 710 14.99 8.53 -18.67
N ALA A 711 14.29 7.54 -18.12
CA ALA A 711 14.50 7.04 -16.78
C ALA A 711 15.92 6.45 -16.60
N ASP A 712 16.39 5.63 -17.55
CA ASP A 712 17.73 5.05 -17.52
C ASP A 712 18.82 6.14 -17.54
N THR A 713 18.63 7.18 -18.36
CA THR A 713 19.57 8.31 -18.45
C THR A 713 19.67 9.06 -17.12
N ILE A 714 18.54 9.38 -16.49
CA ILE A 714 18.55 10.07 -15.20
C ILE A 714 19.09 9.16 -14.09
N GLN A 715 18.69 7.88 -14.04
CA GLN A 715 19.19 6.95 -13.04
C GLN A 715 20.70 6.77 -13.13
N GLU A 716 21.25 6.65 -14.34
CA GLU A 716 22.68 6.57 -14.55
C GLU A 716 23.37 7.89 -14.14
N PHE A 717 22.77 9.03 -14.48
CA PHE A 717 23.27 10.35 -14.07
C PHE A 717 23.35 10.51 -12.55
N LEU A 718 22.32 10.05 -11.82
CA LEU A 718 22.27 10.04 -10.35
C LEU A 718 23.28 9.04 -9.77
N ARG A 719 23.41 7.85 -10.36
CA ARG A 719 24.30 6.78 -9.87
C ARG A 719 25.77 7.19 -9.95
N GLN A 720 26.16 7.91 -11.00
CA GLN A 720 27.53 8.39 -11.19
C GLN A 720 27.90 9.52 -10.21
N ARG A 721 26.91 10.18 -9.58
CA ARG A 721 27.09 11.39 -8.78
C ARG A 721 26.44 11.23 -7.41
N PRO A 722 27.16 10.70 -6.41
CA PRO A 722 26.59 10.35 -5.11
C PRO A 722 25.81 11.48 -4.45
N PHE A 723 26.30 12.72 -4.54
CA PHE A 723 25.75 13.89 -3.85
C PHE A 723 24.66 14.65 -4.61
N ILE A 724 24.49 14.45 -5.93
CA ILE A 724 23.60 15.29 -6.73
C ILE A 724 22.15 15.16 -6.32
N ARG A 725 21.73 13.94 -5.97
CA ARG A 725 20.38 13.66 -5.50
C ARG A 725 20.07 14.45 -4.24
N TYR A 726 20.96 14.35 -3.24
CA TYR A 726 20.83 15.11 -2.01
C TYR A 726 20.79 16.62 -2.27
N ALA A 727 21.69 17.13 -3.11
CA ALA A 727 21.77 18.55 -3.42
C ALA A 727 20.47 19.08 -4.04
N VAL A 728 19.90 18.38 -5.02
CA VAL A 728 18.62 18.74 -5.67
C VAL A 728 17.45 18.67 -4.68
N GLU A 729 17.35 17.60 -3.91
CA GLU A 729 16.25 17.41 -2.94
C GLU A 729 16.25 18.47 -1.82
N SER A 730 17.44 19.01 -1.46
CA SER A 730 17.66 19.65 -0.16
C SER A 730 18.06 21.13 -0.20
N TRP A 731 18.60 21.63 -1.31
CA TRP A 731 19.12 23.01 -1.36
C TRP A 731 18.06 24.06 -0.97
N ALA A 732 16.82 23.89 -1.44
CA ALA A 732 15.71 24.81 -1.16
C ALA A 732 15.27 24.71 0.30
N LEU A 733 15.22 23.50 0.87
CA LEU A 733 14.92 23.26 2.28
C LEU A 733 15.92 24.00 3.19
N HIS A 734 17.22 23.82 2.92
CA HIS A 734 18.30 24.49 3.66
C HIS A 734 18.24 26.01 3.50
N THR A 735 17.96 26.50 2.30
CA THR A 735 17.82 27.94 2.03
C THR A 735 16.67 28.56 2.83
N ARG A 736 15.54 27.85 2.99
CA ARG A 736 14.42 28.29 3.83
C ARG A 736 14.76 28.25 5.32
N ALA A 737 15.43 27.19 5.76
CA ALA A 737 15.85 27.01 7.15
C ALA A 737 16.89 28.05 7.61
N ALA A 738 17.66 28.63 6.68
CA ALA A 738 18.58 29.72 6.97
C ALA A 738 17.89 31.01 7.44
N LEU A 739 16.59 31.20 7.16
CA LEU A 739 15.76 32.40 7.42
C LEU A 739 16.25 33.71 6.75
N THR A 740 17.52 34.05 6.93
CA THR A 740 18.25 35.18 6.34
C THR A 740 19.48 34.66 5.59
N PRO A 741 19.37 34.39 4.28
CA PRO A 741 20.49 33.93 3.48
C PRO A 741 21.67 34.92 3.53
N SER A 742 22.88 34.40 3.72
CA SER A 742 24.12 35.16 3.61
C SER A 742 24.26 35.79 2.21
N PRO A 743 25.00 36.90 2.04
CA PRO A 743 25.20 37.50 0.73
C PRO A 743 25.77 36.52 -0.32
N ALA A 744 26.62 35.60 0.14
CA ALA A 744 27.17 34.54 -0.70
C ALA A 744 26.09 33.54 -1.14
N LEU A 745 25.26 33.05 -0.20
CA LEU A 745 24.15 32.16 -0.52
C LEU A 745 23.16 32.83 -1.46
N PHE A 746 22.77 34.06 -1.14
CA PHE A 746 21.81 34.84 -1.92
C PHE A 746 22.27 34.99 -3.37
N SER A 747 23.51 35.43 -3.58
CA SER A 747 24.09 35.57 -4.93
C SER A 747 24.12 34.25 -5.71
N ARG A 748 24.46 33.14 -5.03
CA ARG A 748 24.52 31.80 -5.64
C ARG A 748 23.13 31.27 -6.01
N VAL A 749 22.13 31.44 -5.16
CA VAL A 749 20.73 31.10 -5.47
C VAL A 749 20.26 31.89 -6.68
N CYS A 750 20.45 33.22 -6.68
CA CYS A 750 20.09 34.06 -7.83
C CYS A 750 20.76 33.57 -9.12
N ARG A 751 22.05 33.23 -9.08
CA ARG A 751 22.77 32.68 -10.23
C ARG A 751 22.23 31.33 -10.68
N LEU A 752 21.90 30.42 -9.75
CA LEU A 752 21.32 29.11 -10.08
C LEU A 752 20.00 29.28 -10.83
N LEU A 753 19.12 30.14 -10.32
CA LEU A 753 17.77 30.35 -10.85
C LEU A 753 17.74 31.19 -12.14
N SER A 754 18.73 32.04 -12.38
CA SER A 754 18.78 32.92 -13.56
C SER A 754 19.38 32.24 -14.80
N LEU A 755 19.97 31.04 -14.66
CA LEU A 755 20.55 30.31 -15.78
C LEU A 755 19.54 29.31 -16.34
N PRO A 756 19.05 29.47 -17.60
CA PRO A 756 17.97 28.64 -18.14
C PRO A 756 18.25 27.13 -18.09
N ASP A 757 19.46 26.73 -18.51
CA ASP A 757 19.88 25.32 -18.50
C ASP A 757 19.84 24.68 -17.10
N ASN A 758 20.17 25.47 -16.06
CA ASN A 758 20.15 25.01 -14.68
C ASN A 758 18.71 24.85 -14.18
N GLY A 759 17.82 25.80 -14.51
CA GLY A 759 16.40 25.72 -14.14
C GLY A 759 15.75 24.46 -14.72
N ASN A 760 15.95 24.22 -16.02
CA ASN A 760 15.44 23.03 -16.71
C ASN A 760 16.02 21.73 -16.13
N SER A 761 17.34 21.66 -15.94
CA SER A 761 17.98 20.46 -15.36
C SER A 761 17.57 20.21 -13.91
N LEU A 762 17.35 21.29 -13.14
CA LEU A 762 16.85 21.21 -11.77
C LEU A 762 15.45 20.62 -11.73
N LEU A 763 14.52 21.12 -12.56
CA LEU A 763 13.16 20.60 -12.62
C LEU A 763 13.12 19.16 -13.14
N ALA A 764 13.92 18.81 -14.14
CA ALA A 764 13.96 17.44 -14.66
C ALA A 764 14.35 16.43 -13.58
N LEU A 765 15.36 16.75 -12.77
CA LEU A 765 15.75 15.92 -11.63
C LEU A 765 14.70 15.93 -10.53
N GLU A 766 14.14 17.10 -10.19
CA GLU A 766 13.14 17.23 -9.14
C GLU A 766 11.85 16.48 -9.46
N PHE A 767 11.35 16.57 -10.69
CA PHE A 767 10.18 15.82 -11.16
C PHE A 767 10.47 14.32 -11.20
N PHE A 768 11.64 13.91 -11.68
CA PHE A 768 12.02 12.50 -11.67
C PHE A 768 12.10 11.93 -10.24
N ILE A 769 12.70 12.68 -9.31
CA ILE A 769 12.91 12.27 -7.93
C ILE A 769 11.61 12.29 -7.12
N ARG A 770 10.85 13.40 -7.16
CA ARG A 770 9.68 13.63 -6.30
C ARG A 770 8.36 13.20 -6.93
N LYS A 771 8.21 13.24 -8.26
CA LYS A 771 6.97 12.84 -8.95
C LYS A 771 7.07 11.44 -9.56
N HIS A 772 7.77 10.53 -8.87
CA HIS A 772 7.87 9.10 -9.22
C HIS A 772 8.29 8.83 -10.67
N GLY A 773 9.31 9.54 -11.15
CA GLY A 773 9.83 9.37 -12.51
C GLY A 773 9.13 10.18 -13.57
N SER A 774 8.20 11.08 -13.23
CA SER A 774 7.47 11.90 -14.21
C SER A 774 8.40 12.54 -15.23
N TRP A 775 8.07 12.34 -16.51
CA TRP A 775 8.73 12.90 -17.68
C TRP A 775 7.97 14.09 -18.28
N ALA A 776 6.80 14.44 -17.71
CA ALA A 776 6.07 15.66 -18.04
C ALA A 776 6.64 16.81 -17.20
N VAL A 777 7.80 17.32 -17.63
CA VAL A 777 8.53 18.40 -16.97
C VAL A 777 8.23 19.70 -17.72
N PRO A 778 7.80 20.77 -17.05
CA PRO A 778 7.68 22.07 -17.68
C PRO A 778 9.03 22.56 -18.21
N GLU A 779 9.05 23.04 -19.45
CA GLU A 779 10.26 23.60 -20.06
C GLU A 779 10.29 25.14 -19.90
N ASP A 780 11.51 25.67 -19.86
CA ASP A 780 11.84 27.10 -19.82
C ASP A 780 11.16 27.91 -18.68
N PRO A 781 11.33 27.48 -17.41
CA PRO A 781 10.80 28.22 -16.28
C PRO A 781 11.52 29.56 -16.09
N THR A 782 10.77 30.61 -15.76
CA THR A 782 11.39 31.87 -15.31
C THR A 782 11.90 31.75 -13.87
N PRO A 783 12.80 32.65 -13.40
CA PRO A 783 13.20 32.66 -11.99
C PRO A 783 12.02 32.79 -11.02
N LEU A 784 10.96 33.54 -11.40
CA LEU A 784 9.75 33.67 -10.59
C LEU A 784 9.03 32.33 -10.42
N HIS A 785 8.88 31.55 -11.50
CA HIS A 785 8.35 30.19 -11.43
C HIS A 785 9.15 29.32 -10.45
N LEU A 786 10.48 29.29 -10.59
CA LEU A 786 11.31 28.48 -9.70
C LEU A 786 11.21 28.93 -8.23
N THR A 787 11.22 30.23 -7.95
CA THR A 787 11.04 30.72 -6.56
C THR A 787 9.66 30.40 -5.98
N ALA A 788 8.61 30.39 -6.81
CA ALA A 788 7.27 29.98 -6.42
C ALA A 788 7.20 28.48 -6.10
N TYR A 789 7.76 27.64 -6.98
CA TYR A 789 7.81 26.19 -6.81
C TYR A 789 8.57 25.76 -5.55
N PHE A 790 9.76 26.33 -5.36
CA PHE A 790 10.61 25.99 -4.21
C PHE A 790 10.26 26.76 -2.92
N ASN A 791 9.20 27.56 -2.93
CA ASN A 791 8.75 28.38 -1.80
C ASN A 791 9.87 29.27 -1.23
N LEU A 792 10.37 30.22 -2.02
CA LEU A 792 11.50 31.09 -1.69
C LEU A 792 11.10 32.58 -1.62
N PRO A 793 10.33 33.03 -0.61
CA PRO A 793 9.71 34.37 -0.58
C PRO A 793 10.66 35.54 -0.76
N ARG A 794 11.82 35.52 -0.09
CA ARG A 794 12.84 36.58 -0.23
C ARG A 794 13.38 36.71 -1.66
N PHE A 795 13.49 35.59 -2.36
CA PHE A 795 13.96 35.57 -3.74
C PHE A 795 12.83 35.95 -4.69
N THR A 796 11.58 35.56 -4.40
CA THR A 796 10.40 36.05 -5.10
C THR A 796 10.32 37.58 -5.04
N GLU A 797 10.44 38.19 -3.86
CA GLU A 797 10.48 39.65 -3.69
C GLU A 797 11.61 40.30 -4.51
N PHE A 798 12.80 39.71 -4.48
CA PHE A 798 13.94 40.19 -5.27
C PHE A 798 13.64 40.15 -6.76
N PHE A 799 13.21 39.01 -7.31
CA PHE A 799 12.95 38.89 -8.74
C PHE A 799 11.76 39.76 -9.18
N VAL A 800 10.71 39.90 -8.36
CA VAL A 800 9.62 40.85 -8.61
C VAL A 800 10.16 42.28 -8.68
N SER A 801 11.05 42.69 -7.76
CA SER A 801 11.64 44.04 -7.76
C SER A 801 12.54 44.34 -8.96
N GLN A 802 13.07 43.30 -9.60
CA GLN A 802 13.91 43.42 -10.80
C GLN A 802 13.10 43.26 -12.10
N HIS A 803 11.81 42.90 -12.00
CA HIS A 803 10.97 42.63 -13.15
C HIS A 803 10.15 43.87 -13.50
N ASP A 804 10.49 44.53 -14.61
CA ASP A 804 9.77 45.73 -15.09
C ASP A 804 8.45 45.39 -15.84
N GLY A 805 8.17 44.10 -16.07
CA GLY A 805 6.97 43.60 -16.78
C GLY A 805 5.94 42.92 -15.86
N SER A 806 4.86 42.40 -16.46
CA SER A 806 3.83 41.63 -15.71
C SER A 806 4.45 40.47 -14.94
N VAL A 807 3.97 40.21 -13.72
CA VAL A 807 4.37 39.02 -12.94
C VAL A 807 3.68 37.74 -13.41
N ASP A 808 2.66 37.85 -14.25
CA ASP A 808 1.96 36.74 -14.93
C ASP A 808 2.73 36.32 -16.20
N VAL A 809 4.03 36.05 -16.05
CA VAL A 809 4.84 35.49 -17.13
C VAL A 809 4.47 34.02 -17.34
N GLU A 810 4.29 33.60 -18.57
CA GLU A 810 3.92 32.23 -18.93
C GLU A 810 5.15 31.36 -19.19
N ASN A 811 5.12 30.10 -18.74
CA ASN A 811 6.06 29.06 -19.19
C ASN A 811 5.55 28.38 -20.48
N THR A 812 6.21 27.31 -20.95
CA THR A 812 5.77 26.58 -22.17
C THR A 812 4.44 25.84 -22.03
N MET A 813 3.91 25.72 -20.81
CA MET A 813 2.62 25.09 -20.50
C MET A 813 1.53 26.13 -20.19
N GLU A 814 1.79 27.43 -20.42
CA GLU A 814 0.87 28.52 -20.10
C GLU A 814 0.61 28.65 -18.57
N ASP A 815 1.48 28.11 -17.72
CA ASP A 815 1.41 28.35 -16.28
C ASP A 815 2.01 29.70 -15.91
N THR A 816 1.50 30.31 -14.83
CA THR A 816 2.10 31.47 -14.19
C THR A 816 2.83 31.10 -12.88
N PRO A 817 3.73 31.97 -12.36
CA PRO A 817 4.33 31.77 -11.05
C PRO A 817 3.29 31.65 -9.93
N LEU A 818 2.13 32.29 -10.06
CA LEU A 818 1.05 32.21 -9.09
C LEU A 818 0.43 30.80 -9.06
N VAL A 819 0.25 30.17 -10.23
CA VAL A 819 -0.21 28.78 -10.35
C VAL A 819 0.75 27.83 -9.65
N TRP A 820 2.06 27.93 -9.91
CA TRP A 820 3.06 27.07 -9.24
C TRP A 820 3.13 27.32 -7.73
N ALA A 821 3.01 28.57 -7.29
CA ALA A 821 2.94 28.89 -5.87
C ALA A 821 1.69 28.26 -5.21
N ALA A 822 0.57 28.23 -5.93
CA ALA A 822 -0.67 27.65 -5.45
C ALA A 822 -0.66 26.12 -5.47
N GLU A 823 -0.08 25.49 -6.50
CA GLU A 823 0.13 24.04 -6.56
C GLU A 823 0.99 23.57 -5.38
N MET A 824 2.05 24.31 -5.05
CA MET A 824 3.04 23.95 -4.02
C MET A 824 2.68 24.42 -2.61
N GLY A 825 1.59 25.18 -2.42
CA GLY A 825 1.19 25.67 -1.10
C GLY A 825 2.08 26.81 -0.56
N SER A 826 2.80 27.50 -1.44
CA SER A 826 3.79 28.55 -1.12
C SER A 826 3.11 29.87 -0.70
N THR A 827 2.45 29.85 0.46
CA THR A 827 1.55 30.93 0.94
C THR A 827 2.19 32.32 0.92
N GLU A 828 3.44 32.46 1.35
CA GLU A 828 4.13 33.76 1.34
C GLU A 828 4.49 34.22 -0.08
N CYS A 829 4.87 33.29 -0.98
CA CYS A 829 5.08 33.63 -2.40
C CYS A 829 3.77 34.09 -3.06
N VAL A 830 2.63 33.44 -2.76
CA VAL A 830 1.30 33.87 -3.24
C VAL A 830 1.00 35.30 -2.80
N LYS A 831 1.25 35.64 -1.52
CA LYS A 831 1.07 37.02 -1.02
C LYS A 831 1.92 38.03 -1.78
N ILE A 832 3.19 37.71 -2.05
CA ILE A 832 4.11 38.60 -2.77
C ILE A 832 3.64 38.80 -4.21
N LEU A 833 3.30 37.73 -4.91
CA LEU A 833 2.87 37.76 -6.32
C LEU A 833 1.56 38.55 -6.47
N ILE A 834 0.55 38.31 -5.62
CA ILE A 834 -0.71 39.07 -5.64
C ILE A 834 -0.46 40.56 -5.38
N ARG A 835 0.38 40.91 -4.40
CA ARG A 835 0.74 42.32 -4.12
C ARG A 835 1.47 42.98 -5.30
N ALA A 836 2.19 42.19 -6.08
CA ALA A 836 2.87 42.63 -7.29
C ALA A 836 1.94 42.72 -8.51
N GLY A 837 0.66 42.39 -8.35
CA GLY A 837 -0.37 42.52 -9.39
C GLY A 837 -0.65 41.25 -10.18
N ALA A 838 -0.26 40.06 -9.69
CA ALA A 838 -0.62 38.79 -10.33
C ALA A 838 -2.14 38.57 -10.34
N ASP A 839 -2.69 38.16 -11.48
CA ASP A 839 -4.13 37.91 -11.63
C ASP A 839 -4.54 36.57 -10.99
N PRO A 840 -5.34 36.56 -9.91
CA PRO A 840 -5.83 35.33 -9.28
C PRO A 840 -6.83 34.55 -10.16
N ASN A 841 -7.33 35.16 -11.25
CA ASN A 841 -8.19 34.56 -12.25
C ASN A 841 -7.48 34.33 -13.59
N TYR A 842 -6.15 34.26 -13.58
CA TYR A 842 -5.44 33.69 -14.72
C TYR A 842 -5.82 32.21 -14.87
N TYR A 843 -6.15 31.80 -16.10
CA TYR A 843 -6.54 30.44 -16.45
C TYR A 843 -5.47 29.84 -17.37
N GLU A 844 -4.80 28.79 -16.91
CA GLU A 844 -3.82 28.03 -17.71
C GLU A 844 -4.54 27.14 -18.75
N ALA A 845 -3.78 26.27 -19.42
CA ALA A 845 -4.34 25.23 -20.27
C ALA A 845 -5.41 24.41 -19.51
N ASP A 846 -6.45 23.94 -20.22
CA ASP A 846 -7.62 23.27 -19.64
C ASP A 846 -8.50 24.14 -18.70
N ASP A 847 -8.41 25.47 -18.74
CA ASP A 847 -9.21 26.42 -17.93
C ASP A 847 -8.98 26.27 -16.41
N TRP A 848 -7.77 25.84 -16.00
CA TRP A 848 -7.43 25.69 -14.60
C TRP A 848 -6.96 27.02 -13.99
N SER A 849 -7.36 27.28 -12.74
CA SER A 849 -6.91 28.46 -11.99
C SER A 849 -6.02 28.09 -10.81
N ALA A 850 -5.32 29.08 -10.26
CA ALA A 850 -4.56 28.91 -9.01
C ALA A 850 -5.43 28.31 -7.87
N LEU A 851 -6.73 28.66 -7.81
CA LEU A 851 -7.64 28.11 -6.81
C LEU A 851 -7.98 26.63 -7.07
N HIS A 852 -8.06 26.19 -8.33
CA HIS A 852 -8.20 24.76 -8.66
C HIS A 852 -7.03 23.94 -8.14
N TRP A 853 -5.80 24.43 -8.33
CA TRP A 853 -4.58 23.77 -7.82
C TRP A 853 -4.52 23.75 -6.30
N ALA A 854 -4.79 24.88 -5.64
CA ALA A 854 -4.84 24.95 -4.17
C ALA A 854 -5.90 23.99 -3.61
N ALA A 855 -7.06 23.90 -4.25
CA ALA A 855 -8.15 23.02 -3.84
C ALA A 855 -7.84 21.53 -4.08
N ARG A 856 -7.28 21.19 -5.25
CA ARG A 856 -6.85 19.83 -5.60
C ARG A 856 -5.73 19.31 -4.70
N ASN A 857 -4.86 20.18 -4.18
CA ASN A 857 -3.72 19.78 -3.36
C ASN A 857 -3.91 20.02 -1.85
N GLY A 858 -5.08 20.53 -1.43
CA GLY A 858 -5.42 20.66 -0.01
C GLY A 858 -4.84 21.90 0.69
N HIS A 859 -4.34 22.88 -0.06
CA HIS A 859 -3.66 24.07 0.47
C HIS A 859 -4.67 25.11 0.97
N THR A 860 -5.22 24.88 2.16
CA THR A 860 -6.31 25.68 2.74
C THR A 860 -5.94 27.16 2.88
N ASP A 861 -4.76 27.48 3.39
CA ASP A 861 -4.32 28.87 3.59
C ASP A 861 -4.16 29.62 2.27
N VAL A 862 -3.66 28.94 1.22
CA VAL A 862 -3.56 29.49 -0.13
C VAL A 862 -4.94 29.69 -0.74
N ALA A 863 -5.84 28.71 -0.61
CA ALA A 863 -7.20 28.83 -1.14
C ALA A 863 -7.94 30.02 -0.53
N ILE A 864 -7.84 30.20 0.80
CA ILE A 864 -8.40 31.37 1.50
C ILE A 864 -7.80 32.66 0.96
N LEU A 865 -6.47 32.74 0.86
CA LEU A 865 -5.78 33.93 0.37
C LEU A 865 -6.18 34.30 -1.06
N LEU A 866 -6.30 33.32 -1.96
CA LEU A 866 -6.75 33.54 -3.33
C LEU A 866 -8.19 34.07 -3.37
N MET A 867 -9.11 33.48 -2.60
CA MET A 867 -10.51 33.92 -2.50
C MET A 867 -10.63 35.34 -1.95
N GLU A 868 -9.85 35.69 -0.91
CA GLU A 868 -9.81 37.05 -0.35
C GLU A 868 -9.35 38.11 -1.35
N ASN A 869 -8.60 37.70 -2.38
CA ASN A 869 -8.11 38.57 -3.45
C ASN A 869 -8.92 38.41 -4.75
N GLY A 870 -10.11 37.81 -4.70
CA GLY A 870 -11.06 37.80 -5.81
C GLY A 870 -10.93 36.62 -6.78
N ALA A 871 -10.27 35.53 -6.38
CA ALA A 871 -10.30 34.28 -7.17
C ALA A 871 -11.71 33.72 -7.28
N SER A 872 -12.13 33.35 -8.49
CA SER A 872 -13.45 32.80 -8.76
C SER A 872 -13.62 31.41 -8.15
N VAL A 873 -14.58 31.29 -7.23
CA VAL A 873 -14.94 30.02 -6.58
C VAL A 873 -15.89 29.14 -7.41
N THR A 874 -16.49 29.70 -8.47
CA THR A 874 -17.47 29.01 -9.34
C THR A 874 -16.98 28.77 -10.76
N HIS A 875 -15.79 29.26 -11.14
CA HIS A 875 -15.22 28.95 -12.44
C HIS A 875 -15.01 27.43 -12.58
N THR A 876 -15.25 26.90 -13.76
CA THR A 876 -15.13 25.46 -14.04
C THR A 876 -13.98 25.21 -15.00
N ASP A 877 -13.20 24.16 -14.75
CA ASP A 877 -12.22 23.66 -15.71
C ASP A 877 -12.86 23.17 -17.03
N SER A 878 -12.03 22.77 -18.00
CA SER A 878 -12.45 22.25 -19.31
C SER A 878 -13.32 20.99 -19.23
N ARG A 879 -13.40 20.35 -18.05
CA ARG A 879 -14.22 19.16 -17.76
C ARG A 879 -15.48 19.50 -16.96
N GLY A 880 -15.72 20.78 -16.65
CA GLY A 880 -16.88 21.26 -15.91
C GLY A 880 -16.77 21.16 -14.39
N HIS A 881 -15.59 20.90 -13.82
CA HIS A 881 -15.41 20.83 -12.37
C HIS A 881 -14.97 22.17 -11.78
N THR A 882 -15.58 22.56 -10.66
CA THR A 882 -15.19 23.74 -9.88
C THR A 882 -14.04 23.42 -8.91
N PRO A 883 -13.37 24.42 -8.31
CA PRO A 883 -12.41 24.18 -7.24
C PRO A 883 -13.02 23.41 -6.05
N LEU A 884 -14.30 23.64 -5.75
CA LEU A 884 -15.00 22.89 -4.71
C LEU A 884 -15.11 21.40 -5.07
N ASP A 885 -15.44 21.08 -6.33
CA ASP A 885 -15.54 19.69 -6.78
C ASP A 885 -14.19 18.96 -6.66
N TRP A 886 -13.09 19.63 -6.97
CA TRP A 886 -11.74 19.09 -6.78
C TRP A 886 -11.38 18.87 -5.31
N ALA A 887 -11.72 19.81 -4.42
CA ALA A 887 -11.52 19.65 -2.98
C ALA A 887 -12.33 18.48 -2.42
N LEU A 888 -13.60 18.34 -2.84
CA LEU A 888 -14.48 17.24 -2.42
C LEU A 888 -14.02 15.88 -2.96
N ASP A 889 -13.66 15.81 -4.24
CA ASP A 889 -13.19 14.57 -4.87
C ASP A 889 -11.89 14.05 -4.25
N ARG A 890 -11.00 14.97 -3.87
CA ARG A 890 -9.73 14.65 -3.19
C ARG A 890 -9.86 14.51 -1.66
N GLY A 891 -11.03 14.80 -1.09
CA GLY A 891 -11.30 14.67 0.36
C GLY A 891 -10.68 15.77 1.23
N PHE A 892 -10.34 16.93 0.65
CA PHE A 892 -9.78 18.08 1.36
C PHE A 892 -10.88 18.94 1.99
N MET A 893 -11.47 18.41 3.06
CA MET A 893 -12.67 18.97 3.70
C MET A 893 -12.49 20.39 4.23
N SER A 894 -11.29 20.73 4.72
CA SER A 894 -10.97 22.10 5.19
C SER A 894 -11.04 23.12 4.05
N VAL A 895 -10.52 22.78 2.87
CA VAL A 895 -10.61 23.62 1.68
C VAL A 895 -12.05 23.68 1.19
N ALA A 896 -12.73 22.53 1.09
CA ALA A 896 -14.12 22.47 0.63
C ALA A 896 -15.05 23.33 1.52
N ALA A 897 -14.88 23.27 2.84
CA ALA A 897 -15.63 24.10 3.77
C ALA A 897 -15.30 25.60 3.60
N ALA A 898 -14.02 25.96 3.37
CA ALA A 898 -13.63 27.34 3.12
C ALA A 898 -14.26 27.88 1.83
N ILE A 899 -14.19 27.13 0.72
CA ILE A 899 -14.78 27.49 -0.57
C ILE A 899 -16.30 27.58 -0.47
N TRP A 900 -16.95 26.61 0.20
CA TRP A 900 -18.39 26.63 0.41
C TRP A 900 -18.86 27.89 1.16
N ARG A 901 -18.18 28.24 2.26
CA ARG A 901 -18.47 29.47 3.02
C ARG A 901 -18.32 30.71 2.17
N GLN A 902 -17.38 30.72 1.23
CA GLN A 902 -17.21 31.83 0.30
C GLN A 902 -18.34 31.90 -0.74
N ILE A 903 -18.74 30.75 -1.31
CA ILE A 903 -19.89 30.65 -2.22
C ILE A 903 -21.17 31.15 -1.54
N ASP A 904 -21.38 30.80 -0.27
CA ASP A 904 -22.54 31.24 0.51
C ASP A 904 -22.56 32.76 0.71
N LYS A 905 -21.40 33.38 0.98
CA LYS A 905 -21.26 34.85 1.07
C LYS A 905 -21.57 35.57 -0.23
N GLU A 906 -21.24 34.95 -1.38
CA GLU A 906 -21.39 35.55 -2.71
C GLU A 906 -22.82 35.43 -3.29
N ARG A 907 -23.72 34.66 -2.67
CA ARG A 907 -25.15 34.56 -3.07
C ARG A 907 -25.94 35.80 -2.62
N PRO A 908 -26.36 36.71 -3.52
CA PRO A 908 -26.97 37.99 -3.13
C PRO A 908 -28.44 37.90 -2.68
N GLY A 909 -29.04 36.71 -2.60
CA GLY A 909 -30.49 36.51 -2.46
C GLY A 909 -31.03 36.15 -1.08
N GLU A 910 -30.18 35.73 -0.13
CA GLU A 910 -30.61 35.26 1.22
C GLU A 910 -30.07 36.15 2.36
N GLN A 911 -29.97 37.46 2.11
CA GLN A 911 -29.60 38.41 3.15
C GLN A 911 -30.68 38.61 4.24
N SER A 912 -31.86 37.97 4.11
CA SER A 912 -33.03 38.14 4.99
C SER A 912 -33.18 37.14 6.16
N SER A 913 -32.32 36.12 6.29
CA SER A 913 -32.45 35.13 7.38
C SER A 913 -31.69 35.57 8.66
N PRO A 914 -32.26 35.40 9.87
CA PRO A 914 -31.67 35.85 11.12
C PRO A 914 -30.29 35.22 11.41
N PRO A 915 -29.39 35.90 12.16
CA PRO A 915 -28.03 35.43 12.42
C PRO A 915 -27.95 34.01 12.99
N GLY A 916 -28.92 33.64 13.84
CA GLY A 916 -29.00 32.31 14.44
C GLY A 916 -29.34 31.19 13.45
N GLU A 917 -30.11 31.46 12.40
CA GLU A 917 -30.42 30.48 11.35
C GLU A 917 -29.25 30.26 10.40
N ARG A 918 -28.43 31.28 10.13
CA ARG A 918 -27.17 31.12 9.37
C ARG A 918 -26.12 30.35 10.16
N GLU A 919 -26.04 30.58 11.46
CA GLU A 919 -25.15 29.81 12.33
C GLU A 919 -25.62 28.36 12.47
N GLN A 920 -26.94 28.13 12.47
CA GLN A 920 -27.56 26.81 12.42
C GLN A 920 -27.33 26.12 11.07
N MET A 921 -27.51 26.80 9.92
CA MET A 921 -27.22 26.27 8.58
C MET A 921 -25.73 26.01 8.38
N GLY A 922 -24.86 26.89 8.87
CA GLY A 922 -23.40 26.68 8.86
C GLY A 922 -23.01 25.48 9.71
N LYS A 923 -23.62 25.30 10.90
CA LYS A 923 -23.44 24.10 11.72
C LYS A 923 -24.05 22.87 11.08
N GLU A 924 -25.22 22.96 10.45
CA GLU A 924 -25.89 21.86 9.75
C GLU A 924 -25.14 21.47 8.49
N MET A 925 -24.48 22.41 7.79
CA MET A 925 -23.65 22.18 6.62
C MET A 925 -22.25 21.68 7.01
N ASP A 926 -21.62 22.20 8.06
CA ASP A 926 -20.41 21.60 8.65
C ASP A 926 -20.74 20.17 9.12
N THR A 927 -21.92 19.98 9.70
CA THR A 927 -22.46 18.67 10.08
C THR A 927 -22.82 17.83 8.85
N LEU A 928 -23.29 18.39 7.73
CA LEU A 928 -23.58 17.67 6.48
C LEU A 928 -22.30 17.34 5.71
N ILE A 929 -21.30 18.22 5.72
CA ILE A 929 -19.99 18.01 5.13
C ILE A 929 -19.25 16.92 5.93
N VAL A 930 -19.43 16.90 7.26
CA VAL A 930 -18.87 15.87 8.15
C VAL A 930 -19.70 14.57 8.16
N GLN A 931 -21.04 14.62 8.10
CA GLN A 931 -21.95 13.45 8.16
C GLN A 931 -22.31 12.87 6.78
N ASN A 932 -22.32 13.69 5.72
CA ASN A 932 -22.61 13.31 4.33
C ASN A 932 -21.38 13.36 3.42
N ALA A 933 -20.15 13.43 3.96
CA ALA A 933 -18.89 13.22 3.23
C ALA A 933 -18.94 12.00 2.29
N TRP A 934 -19.70 10.97 2.69
CA TRP A 934 -19.90 9.74 1.93
C TRP A 934 -21.14 9.75 1.01
N ARG A 935 -22.17 10.54 1.32
CA ARG A 935 -23.43 10.58 0.53
C ARG A 935 -23.36 11.51 -0.68
N LEU A 936 -22.55 12.56 -0.64
CA LEU A 936 -22.26 13.38 -1.82
C LEU A 936 -21.40 12.62 -2.85
N TRP A 937 -20.69 11.57 -2.43
CA TRP A 937 -19.87 10.74 -3.31
C TRP A 937 -20.63 9.73 -4.18
N ASP A 938 -21.94 9.53 -3.93
CA ASP A 938 -22.82 8.63 -4.68
C ASP A 938 -23.85 9.38 -5.57
N TYR A 939 -23.81 10.71 -5.64
CA TYR A 939 -24.76 11.48 -6.45
C TYR A 939 -24.23 11.84 -7.85
N ARG A 940 -24.55 10.92 -8.78
CA ARG A 940 -24.76 11.05 -10.25
C ARG A 940 -23.54 11.09 -11.19
N PRO A 941 -23.76 10.72 -12.47
CA PRO A 941 -23.95 9.37 -13.02
C PRO A 941 -22.70 8.83 -13.73
#